data_AF-A0A4Y7ZR01-F1
#
_entry.id   AF-A0A4Y7ZR01-F1
#
_cell.length_a   1.000
_cell.length_b   1.000
_cell.length_c   1.000
_cell.angle_alpha   90.00
_cell.angle_beta   90.00
_cell.angle_gamma   90.00
#
_symmetry.space_group_name_H-M   'P 1'
#
loop_
_entity.id
_entity.type
_entity.pdbx_description
1 polymer ?
#
loop_
_entity_poly.entity_id
_entity_poly.type
_entity_poly.pdbx_seq_one_letter_code
_entity_poly.pdbx_strand_id
1 'polypeptide(L)'
;MITAVALWMLYPPIVNHIIDQVSILYVAAMTHSFAALCTLAFVAFLFVGNEKLHFKSLLSSHNLKKVALPTLLAGSLSCSTHLLLYSALNSSEEFDVITILIYETWPILFFLIDTALRRGSNKISISDYIFTGAAFSGFIVLTAPNLDIADWILFDSPMLKTVGIAALGGATMALTCFFRMKSIDVWNEISKSQNLNLSNFKQGVLTEGGARTVSAILLVIIFFLSEETIPSPELPNILLMAFVGVAILALGSLFYDLSVFNSNNAAISALWYLMPVGAVMILALMQGRLLNQYEAVASVLIVTSNIFLVLKYPLRSSLLILFVAVCSIGTWILFVPVSEGTHYYDLLAVSTIFFVLLATFALERITALNSEKESLLGEFNEQAIGILEHLSEADKREDSLHYVRKIKHYIFYNLHNFIRAFKDFEQLSATQSKVEKLKHSILPFVKDKQETREHLLSLFRIGDKLQTMESDRLPPEEFVILILLGSANIFFSLIFRPETLSSSLFALIVSTSIIYLLLIIFERDKYSNIKKDHALLCSNLLDYVSKRVENINSCNEIINVENEIKTVLSERSTTRETRSRSYWIFGVFVFLIVGFGYAFLYASLNNDRSIETSPLKSTYTTKKASINIALLDWPSAQIKGYILAGIIDQHTGLNASTISLSNDQVFEEMGRDKGLVDIHPDLWVENSRSLIRRYVTAFNAVTLSKKSVLGSQGLCYTEYDKKTLSMSDLATSKTANKYDLSGNGKGDIWVGANSWESTKIEQRRLSSYGLDTYYNYHIFDSETFKMLFERNKQNKLPSLFFCYQPDGIFNNDNVHFVNALEHNEKQWKQIINYKNKLPKTGTSWPQTKITMAYRSSLLNEHHELKTLLDNFSISNEDLITMLASIEEGNSAQDEAKKWIEKNNQKILEWLTGFKLSVLKD
;
A
#
# COMPACT_ATOMS: atom_id res chain seq x y z
N MET A 1 10.87 -11.98 -19.96
CA MET A 1 10.44 -11.26 -18.76
C MET A 1 11.39 -10.14 -18.36
N ILE A 2 12.60 -10.40 -17.85
CA ILE A 2 13.53 -9.33 -17.39
C ILE A 2 13.75 -8.25 -18.46
N THR A 3 14.05 -8.66 -19.70
CA THR A 3 14.21 -7.72 -20.83
C THR A 3 12.95 -6.90 -21.11
N ALA A 4 11.77 -7.51 -20.99
CA ALA A 4 10.50 -6.81 -21.17
C ALA A 4 10.32 -5.74 -20.08
N VAL A 5 10.48 -6.13 -18.82
CA VAL A 5 10.37 -5.23 -17.67
C VAL A 5 11.36 -4.07 -17.80
N ALA A 6 12.62 -4.33 -18.15
CA ALA A 6 13.64 -3.30 -18.32
C ALA A 6 13.27 -2.27 -19.40
N LEU A 7 12.69 -2.71 -20.51
CA LEU A 7 12.19 -1.81 -21.55
C LEU A 7 11.00 -0.98 -21.05
N TRP A 8 10.09 -1.60 -20.30
CA TRP A 8 8.92 -0.92 -19.74
C TRP A 8 9.25 0.04 -18.58
N MET A 9 10.37 -0.14 -17.85
CA MET A 9 10.85 0.82 -16.85
C MET A 9 11.12 2.21 -17.45
N LEU A 10 11.46 2.26 -18.74
CA LEU A 10 11.71 3.51 -19.47
C LEU A 10 10.42 4.20 -19.92
N TYR A 11 9.28 3.51 -19.90
CA TYR A 11 8.03 4.03 -20.44
C TYR A 11 7.53 5.28 -19.68
N PRO A 12 7.36 5.27 -18.34
CA PRO A 12 6.84 6.44 -17.63
C PRO A 12 7.68 7.72 -17.82
N PRO A 13 9.02 7.74 -17.64
CA PRO A 13 9.80 8.97 -17.78
C PRO A 13 9.80 9.51 -19.21
N ILE A 14 9.83 8.62 -20.21
CA ILE A 14 9.85 9.02 -21.62
C ILE A 14 8.49 9.55 -22.07
N VAL A 15 7.42 8.82 -21.76
CA VAL A 15 6.08 9.16 -22.26
C VAL A 15 5.55 10.40 -21.58
N ASN A 16 5.80 10.59 -20.28
CA ASN A 16 5.44 11.84 -19.59
C ASN A 16 6.12 13.05 -20.25
N HIS A 17 7.41 12.95 -20.57
CA HIS A 17 8.12 14.03 -21.26
C HIS A 17 7.52 14.41 -22.62
N ILE A 18 7.03 13.44 -23.39
CA ILE A 18 6.41 13.69 -24.70
C ILE A 18 4.98 14.23 -24.55
N ILE A 19 4.21 13.68 -23.61
CA ILE A 19 2.82 14.10 -23.33
C ILE A 19 2.77 15.55 -22.83
N ASP A 20 3.79 16.03 -22.11
CA ASP A 20 3.82 17.43 -21.68
C ASP A 20 3.96 18.41 -22.86
N GLN A 21 4.49 17.94 -24.00
CA GLN A 21 4.75 18.75 -25.19
C GLN A 21 3.70 18.56 -26.30
N VAL A 22 3.00 17.43 -26.29
CA VAL A 22 2.08 16.99 -27.35
C VAL A 22 0.85 16.31 -26.74
N SER A 23 -0.26 16.15 -27.45
CA SER A 23 -1.45 15.51 -26.85
C SER A 23 -1.28 14.00 -26.61
N ILE A 24 -1.95 13.50 -25.57
CA ILE A 24 -1.98 12.08 -25.17
C ILE A 24 -2.46 11.18 -26.31
N LEU A 25 -3.55 11.57 -26.98
CA LEU A 25 -4.13 10.79 -28.07
C LEU A 25 -3.21 10.73 -29.28
N TYR A 26 -2.52 11.82 -29.60
CA TYR A 26 -1.54 11.84 -30.67
C TYR A 26 -0.36 10.91 -30.38
N VAL A 27 0.22 11.00 -29.17
CA VAL A 27 1.32 10.12 -28.76
C VAL A 27 0.88 8.66 -28.85
N ALA A 28 -0.30 8.32 -28.32
CA ALA A 28 -0.82 6.96 -28.38
C ALA A 28 -1.02 6.47 -29.82
N ALA A 29 -1.65 7.27 -30.68
CA ALA A 29 -1.85 6.92 -32.09
C ALA A 29 -0.51 6.70 -32.81
N MET A 30 0.47 7.58 -32.59
CA MET A 30 1.76 7.52 -33.26
C MET A 30 2.61 6.34 -32.78
N THR A 31 2.76 6.14 -31.47
CA THR A 31 3.57 5.05 -30.90
C THR A 31 3.01 3.68 -31.27
N HIS A 32 1.69 3.50 -31.23
CA HIS A 32 1.06 2.24 -31.65
C HIS A 32 1.13 2.02 -33.16
N SER A 33 1.10 3.08 -33.97
CA SER A 33 1.32 2.98 -35.42
C SER A 33 2.74 2.54 -35.75
N PHE A 34 3.77 3.11 -35.10
CA PHE A 34 5.15 2.65 -35.24
C PHE A 34 5.31 1.19 -34.80
N ALA A 35 4.68 0.80 -33.69
CA ALA A 35 4.69 -0.59 -33.22
C ALA A 35 4.07 -1.55 -34.25
N ALA A 36 2.92 -1.19 -34.83
CA ALA A 36 2.24 -1.99 -35.86
C ALA A 36 3.06 -2.10 -37.15
N LEU A 37 3.58 -0.99 -37.65
CA LEU A 37 4.43 -0.97 -38.86
C LEU A 37 5.68 -1.83 -38.67
N CYS A 38 6.38 -1.69 -37.54
CA CYS A 38 7.58 -2.46 -37.26
C CYS A 38 7.29 -3.96 -37.13
N THR A 39 6.23 -4.34 -36.41
CA THR A 39 5.86 -5.76 -36.25
C THR A 39 5.39 -6.39 -37.57
N LEU A 40 4.61 -5.68 -38.38
CA LEU A 40 4.22 -6.13 -39.72
C LEU A 40 5.41 -6.25 -40.68
N ALA A 41 6.33 -5.29 -40.67
CA ALA A 41 7.57 -5.36 -41.46
C ALA A 41 8.40 -6.58 -41.05
N PHE A 42 8.46 -6.89 -39.74
CA PHE A 42 9.16 -8.05 -39.23
C PHE A 42 8.45 -9.37 -39.58
N VAL A 43 7.11 -9.41 -39.56
CA VAL A 43 6.33 -10.54 -40.10
C VAL A 43 6.64 -10.73 -41.59
N ALA A 44 6.59 -9.68 -42.41
CA ALA A 44 6.92 -9.78 -43.82
C ALA A 44 8.34 -10.32 -44.02
N PHE A 45 9.34 -9.78 -43.31
CA PHE A 45 10.72 -10.23 -43.39
C PHE A 45 10.89 -11.72 -43.04
N LEU A 46 10.26 -12.19 -41.96
CA LEU A 46 10.39 -13.58 -41.50
C LEU A 46 9.76 -14.62 -42.45
N PHE A 47 8.76 -14.22 -43.25
CA PHE A 47 7.93 -15.15 -44.01
C PHE A 47 7.96 -14.96 -45.54
N VAL A 48 8.51 -13.85 -46.07
CA VAL A 48 8.50 -13.56 -47.53
C VAL A 48 9.67 -14.22 -48.30
N GLY A 49 10.63 -14.87 -47.65
CA GLY A 49 11.80 -15.49 -48.33
C GLY A 49 12.05 -16.98 -48.07
N ASN A 50 11.16 -17.67 -47.33
CA ASN A 50 11.46 -19.02 -46.83
C ASN A 50 10.70 -20.11 -47.62
N GLU A 51 11.38 -20.81 -48.53
CA GLU A 51 10.76 -21.79 -49.46
C GLU A 51 9.98 -22.94 -48.76
N LYS A 52 10.27 -23.22 -47.48
CA LYS A 52 9.59 -24.27 -46.70
C LYS A 52 8.27 -23.84 -46.02
N LEU A 53 7.95 -22.55 -46.01
CA LEU A 53 6.73 -22.01 -45.38
C LEU A 53 6.01 -21.14 -46.40
N HIS A 54 5.04 -21.72 -47.13
CA HIS A 54 4.20 -20.91 -48.02
C HIS A 54 3.36 -19.93 -47.18
N PHE A 55 3.76 -18.66 -47.14
CA PHE A 55 3.05 -17.54 -46.50
C PHE A 55 1.54 -17.52 -46.87
N LYS A 56 1.21 -17.94 -48.10
CA LYS A 56 -0.16 -18.14 -48.60
C LYS A 56 -0.98 -19.17 -47.81
N SER A 57 -0.35 -20.24 -47.33
CA SER A 57 -1.01 -21.29 -46.54
C SER A 57 -1.29 -20.82 -45.12
N LEU A 58 -0.35 -20.07 -44.53
CA LEU A 58 -0.49 -19.47 -43.19
C LEU A 58 -1.69 -18.50 -43.13
N LEU A 59 -1.83 -17.64 -44.14
CA LEU A 59 -2.90 -16.65 -44.30
C LEU A 59 -4.15 -17.20 -45.03
N SER A 60 -4.36 -18.52 -45.03
CA SER A 60 -5.59 -19.08 -45.60
C SER A 60 -6.83 -18.55 -44.87
N SER A 61 -7.94 -18.38 -45.60
CA SER A 61 -9.21 -17.89 -45.03
C SER A 61 -9.67 -18.71 -43.81
N HIS A 62 -9.39 -20.02 -43.82
CA HIS A 62 -9.70 -20.93 -42.72
C HIS A 62 -8.89 -20.63 -41.45
N ASN A 63 -7.57 -20.45 -41.58
CA ASN A 63 -6.67 -20.13 -40.47
C ASN A 63 -6.97 -18.74 -39.90
N LEU A 64 -7.20 -17.77 -40.78
CA LEU A 64 -7.58 -16.41 -40.40
C LEU A 64 -8.88 -16.38 -39.61
N LYS A 65 -9.90 -17.16 -40.00
CA LYS A 65 -11.15 -17.26 -39.23
C LYS A 65 -10.95 -17.80 -37.81
N LYS A 66 -10.03 -18.75 -37.61
CA LYS A 66 -9.71 -19.29 -36.28
C LYS A 66 -9.02 -18.26 -35.38
N VAL A 67 -8.08 -17.49 -35.93
CA VAL A 67 -7.27 -16.52 -35.19
C VAL A 67 -7.94 -15.14 -35.08
N ALA A 68 -8.94 -14.84 -35.92
CA ALA A 68 -9.58 -13.53 -36.01
C ALA A 68 -10.18 -13.08 -34.67
N LEU A 69 -11.00 -13.90 -34.02
CA LEU A 69 -11.67 -13.53 -32.77
C LEU A 69 -10.68 -13.15 -31.65
N PRO A 70 -9.71 -14.01 -31.26
CA PRO A 70 -8.79 -13.65 -30.18
C PRO A 70 -7.85 -12.48 -30.58
N THR A 71 -7.53 -12.32 -31.87
CA THR A 71 -6.72 -11.18 -32.34
C THR A 71 -7.49 -9.86 -32.30
N LEU A 72 -8.76 -9.87 -32.73
CA LEU A 72 -9.64 -8.71 -32.68
C LEU A 72 -9.88 -8.28 -31.22
N LEU A 73 -10.16 -9.24 -30.33
CA LEU A 73 -10.32 -8.96 -28.90
C LEU A 73 -9.03 -8.44 -28.27
N ALA A 74 -7.87 -9.03 -28.57
CA ALA A 74 -6.59 -8.52 -28.07
C ALA A 74 -6.31 -7.09 -28.55
N GLY A 75 -6.56 -6.79 -29.83
CA GLY A 75 -6.33 -5.45 -30.38
C GLY A 75 -7.32 -4.39 -29.86
N SER A 76 -8.61 -4.72 -29.79
CA SER A 76 -9.63 -3.80 -29.30
C SER A 76 -9.48 -3.51 -27.81
N LEU A 77 -9.23 -4.54 -26.99
CA LEU A 77 -8.99 -4.37 -25.56
C LEU A 77 -7.66 -3.63 -25.30
N SER A 78 -6.64 -3.81 -26.13
CA SER A 78 -5.39 -3.04 -26.04
C SER A 78 -5.65 -1.54 -26.25
N CYS A 79 -6.50 -1.18 -27.23
CA CYS A 79 -6.94 0.20 -27.43
C CYS A 79 -7.73 0.71 -26.21
N SER A 80 -8.76 -0.03 -25.79
CA SER A 80 -9.60 0.32 -24.63
C SER A 80 -8.79 0.52 -23.35
N THR A 81 -7.78 -0.32 -23.10
CA THR A 81 -6.91 -0.23 -21.92
C THR A 81 -6.23 1.13 -21.82
N HIS A 82 -5.61 1.60 -22.91
CA HIS A 82 -4.93 2.89 -22.93
C HIS A 82 -5.91 4.05 -22.76
N LEU A 83 -7.06 3.98 -23.43
CA LEU A 83 -8.11 5.01 -23.31
C LEU A 83 -8.71 5.07 -21.90
N LEU A 84 -8.93 3.92 -21.26
CA LEU A 84 -9.44 3.86 -19.89
C LEU A 84 -8.41 4.41 -18.90
N LEU A 85 -7.13 4.05 -19.04
CA LEU A 85 -6.07 4.61 -18.20
C LEU A 85 -5.99 6.12 -18.36
N TYR A 86 -5.95 6.64 -19.59
CA TYR A 86 -5.90 8.07 -19.85
C TYR A 86 -7.18 8.79 -19.41
N SER A 87 -8.35 8.18 -19.60
CA SER A 87 -9.62 8.72 -19.13
C SER A 87 -9.68 8.77 -17.61
N ALA A 88 -9.14 7.77 -16.91
CA ALA A 88 -9.04 7.77 -15.46
C ALA A 88 -8.08 8.87 -14.98
N LEU A 89 -6.88 8.96 -15.55
CA LEU A 89 -5.90 10.00 -15.22
C LEU A 89 -6.41 11.42 -15.53
N ASN A 90 -7.15 11.61 -16.63
CA ASN A 90 -7.72 12.91 -16.98
C ASN A 90 -8.98 13.26 -16.16
N SER A 91 -9.70 12.25 -15.65
CA SER A 91 -10.82 12.47 -14.71
C SER A 91 -10.34 12.68 -13.28
N SER A 92 -9.09 12.32 -13.00
CA SER A 92 -8.45 12.44 -11.70
C SER A 92 -7.98 13.88 -11.49
N GLU A 93 -8.73 14.64 -10.70
CA GLU A 93 -8.33 16.00 -10.29
C GLU A 93 -7.26 15.94 -9.18
N GLU A 94 -7.35 14.96 -8.27
CA GLU A 94 -6.50 14.83 -7.07
C GLU A 94 -6.00 13.38 -6.80
N PHE A 95 -6.43 12.37 -7.57
CA PHE A 95 -6.30 10.94 -7.20
C PHE A 95 -5.40 10.09 -8.12
N ASP A 96 -4.40 10.68 -8.78
CA ASP A 96 -3.65 10.01 -9.85
C ASP A 96 -2.93 8.76 -9.32
N VAL A 97 -2.47 8.83 -8.08
CA VAL A 97 -1.77 7.72 -7.44
C VAL A 97 -2.72 6.55 -7.16
N ILE A 98 -3.92 6.82 -6.66
CA ILE A 98 -4.95 5.80 -6.43
C ILE A 98 -5.36 5.17 -7.77
N THR A 99 -5.48 5.99 -8.82
CA THR A 99 -5.79 5.57 -10.18
C THR A 99 -4.75 4.57 -10.71
N ILE A 100 -3.46 4.92 -10.61
CA ILE A 100 -2.36 4.07 -11.04
C ILE A 100 -2.30 2.79 -10.20
N LEU A 101 -2.50 2.90 -8.88
CA LEU A 101 -2.48 1.76 -7.96
C LEU A 101 -3.52 0.70 -8.37
N ILE A 102 -4.75 1.13 -8.62
CA ILE A 102 -5.85 0.26 -9.01
C ILE A 102 -5.61 -0.32 -10.41
N TYR A 103 -5.14 0.50 -11.35
CA TYR A 103 -4.84 0.02 -12.70
C TYR A 103 -3.76 -1.07 -12.71
N GLU A 104 -2.68 -0.92 -11.93
CA GLU A 104 -1.57 -1.87 -11.83
C GLU A 104 -1.89 -3.12 -10.97
N THR A 105 -3.16 -3.35 -10.63
CA THR A 105 -3.64 -4.65 -10.12
C THR A 105 -3.75 -5.71 -11.23
N TRP A 106 -3.66 -5.29 -12.50
CA TRP A 106 -3.83 -6.17 -13.65
C TRP A 106 -2.91 -7.41 -13.68
N PRO A 107 -1.64 -7.42 -13.21
CA PRO A 107 -0.81 -8.63 -13.25
C PRO A 107 -1.38 -9.75 -12.39
N ILE A 108 -1.96 -9.41 -11.23
CA ILE A 108 -2.64 -10.38 -10.35
C ILE A 108 -3.90 -10.90 -11.02
N LEU A 109 -4.71 -10.00 -11.59
CA LEU A 109 -5.94 -10.39 -12.32
C LEU A 109 -5.60 -11.30 -13.49
N PHE A 110 -4.57 -10.97 -14.27
CA PHE A 110 -4.09 -11.79 -15.37
C PHE A 110 -3.61 -13.15 -14.91
N PHE A 111 -2.81 -13.20 -13.84
CA PHE A 111 -2.39 -14.45 -13.21
C PHE A 111 -3.59 -15.34 -12.85
N LEU A 112 -4.63 -14.78 -12.22
CA LEU A 112 -5.84 -15.51 -11.85
C LEU A 112 -6.63 -16.00 -13.09
N ILE A 113 -6.82 -15.14 -14.08
CA ILE A 113 -7.56 -15.44 -15.32
C ILE A 113 -6.85 -16.52 -16.15
N ASP A 114 -5.54 -16.37 -16.43
CA ASP A 114 -4.75 -17.31 -17.23
C ASP A 114 -4.71 -18.70 -16.58
N THR A 115 -4.57 -18.72 -15.25
CA THR A 115 -4.64 -19.92 -14.42
C THR A 115 -5.97 -20.64 -14.57
N ALA A 116 -7.08 -19.93 -14.34
CA ALA A 116 -8.40 -20.52 -14.28
C ALA A 116 -8.89 -21.00 -15.67
N LEU A 117 -8.64 -20.20 -16.71
CA LEU A 117 -9.27 -20.39 -18.02
C LEU A 117 -8.37 -21.06 -19.07
N ARG A 118 -7.04 -21.02 -18.93
CA ARG A 118 -6.11 -21.54 -19.95
C ARG A 118 -5.22 -22.68 -19.46
N ARG A 119 -4.68 -22.59 -18.25
CA ARG A 119 -3.66 -23.54 -17.75
C ARG A 119 -4.20 -24.70 -16.90
N GLY A 120 -5.38 -24.55 -16.29
CA GLY A 120 -5.93 -25.51 -15.33
C GLY A 120 -5.24 -25.46 -13.96
N SER A 121 -5.96 -25.79 -12.88
CA SER A 121 -5.57 -25.56 -11.48
C SER A 121 -4.36 -26.37 -10.96
N ASN A 122 -3.89 -27.40 -11.68
CA ASN A 122 -2.98 -28.41 -11.15
C ASN A 122 -1.49 -28.03 -11.08
N LYS A 123 -1.08 -26.81 -11.45
CA LYS A 123 0.34 -26.41 -11.57
C LYS A 123 0.80 -25.29 -10.63
N ILE A 124 -0.08 -24.78 -9.77
CA ILE A 124 0.21 -23.58 -8.97
C ILE A 124 0.34 -23.95 -7.50
N SER A 125 1.41 -23.47 -6.91
CA SER A 125 1.69 -23.63 -5.50
C SER A 125 1.12 -22.46 -4.69
N ILE A 126 0.79 -22.70 -3.43
CA ILE A 126 0.38 -21.63 -2.50
C ILE A 126 1.46 -20.54 -2.39
N SER A 127 2.74 -20.89 -2.50
CA SER A 127 3.85 -19.93 -2.53
C SER A 127 3.74 -18.93 -3.68
N ASP A 128 3.20 -19.33 -4.83
CA ASP A 128 3.04 -18.42 -5.97
C ASP A 128 2.03 -17.31 -5.68
N TYR A 129 0.91 -17.64 -5.02
CA TYR A 129 -0.08 -16.66 -4.56
C TYR A 129 0.51 -15.71 -3.52
N ILE A 130 1.25 -16.27 -2.55
CA ILE A 130 1.87 -15.51 -1.46
C ILE A 130 2.86 -14.47 -2.00
N PHE A 131 3.81 -14.89 -2.84
CA PHE A 131 4.83 -13.97 -3.33
C PHE A 131 4.27 -12.97 -4.36
N THR A 132 3.24 -13.35 -5.12
CA THR A 132 2.52 -12.41 -5.99
C THR A 132 1.80 -11.33 -5.16
N GLY A 133 1.14 -11.72 -4.07
CA GLY A 133 0.50 -10.77 -3.14
C GLY A 133 1.52 -9.89 -2.40
N ALA A 134 2.68 -10.44 -2.03
CA ALA A 134 3.77 -9.68 -1.45
C ALA A 134 4.30 -8.64 -2.45
N ALA A 135 4.60 -9.01 -3.69
CA ALA A 135 5.02 -8.04 -4.71
C ALA A 135 4.02 -6.88 -4.90
N PHE A 136 2.71 -7.18 -4.88
CA PHE A 136 1.68 -6.14 -4.92
C PHE A 136 1.64 -5.27 -3.64
N SER A 137 1.85 -5.86 -2.47
CA SER A 137 1.96 -5.11 -1.22
C SER A 137 3.12 -4.12 -1.26
N GLY A 138 4.24 -4.49 -1.87
CA GLY A 138 5.38 -3.60 -2.06
C GLY A 138 5.05 -2.46 -3.01
N PHE A 139 4.21 -2.70 -4.01
CA PHE A 139 3.72 -1.67 -4.90
C PHE A 139 2.76 -0.69 -4.19
N ILE A 140 1.90 -1.17 -3.27
CA ILE A 140 1.10 -0.30 -2.40
C ILE A 140 2.02 0.62 -1.57
N VAL A 141 3.07 0.05 -0.96
CA VAL A 141 4.06 0.84 -0.19
C VAL A 141 4.75 1.89 -1.06
N LEU A 142 5.06 1.57 -2.32
CA LEU A 142 5.67 2.52 -3.26
C LEU A 142 4.78 3.75 -3.49
N THR A 143 3.46 3.54 -3.52
CA THR A 143 2.48 4.60 -3.73
C THR A 143 2.10 5.35 -2.45
N ALA A 144 2.42 4.81 -1.27
CA ALA A 144 1.97 5.29 0.04
C ALA A 144 2.18 6.78 0.34
N PRO A 145 3.34 7.41 0.01
CA PRO A 145 3.55 8.84 0.28
C PRO A 145 2.52 9.76 -0.38
N ASN A 146 1.89 9.27 -1.45
CA ASN A 146 0.93 10.02 -2.25
C ASN A 146 -0.49 9.47 -2.06
N LEU A 147 -0.72 8.58 -1.09
CA LEU A 147 -2.04 8.10 -0.69
C LEU A 147 -2.54 8.98 0.47
N ASP A 148 -3.54 9.81 0.22
CA ASP A 148 -4.27 10.50 1.28
C ASP A 148 -5.42 9.60 1.77
N ILE A 149 -5.48 9.36 3.07
CA ILE A 149 -6.54 8.56 3.69
C ILE A 149 -7.88 9.30 3.62
N ALA A 150 -7.87 10.64 3.61
CA ALA A 150 -9.07 11.45 3.43
C ALA A 150 -9.80 11.11 2.12
N ASP A 151 -9.04 10.87 1.05
CA ASP A 151 -9.59 10.50 -0.26
C ASP A 151 -10.37 9.18 -0.16
N TRP A 152 -9.81 8.18 0.52
CA TRP A 152 -10.45 6.88 0.71
C TRP A 152 -11.71 6.96 1.58
N ILE A 153 -11.71 7.77 2.64
CA ILE A 153 -12.83 7.90 3.57
C ILE A 153 -14.04 8.56 2.89
N LEU A 154 -13.80 9.59 2.09
CA LEU A 154 -14.88 10.42 1.55
C LEU A 154 -15.76 9.68 0.52
N PHE A 155 -15.25 8.66 -0.16
CA PHE A 155 -15.97 7.93 -1.22
C PHE A 155 -16.78 8.86 -2.16
N ASP A 156 -16.22 10.04 -2.48
CA ASP A 156 -16.92 11.04 -3.28
C ASP A 156 -17.19 10.52 -4.71
N SER A 157 -18.30 10.95 -5.31
CA SER A 157 -18.72 10.55 -6.67
C SER A 157 -17.62 10.70 -7.75
N PRO A 158 -16.81 11.78 -7.79
CA PRO A 158 -15.69 11.90 -8.73
C PRO A 158 -14.58 10.86 -8.51
N MET A 159 -14.31 10.49 -7.25
CA MET A 159 -13.33 9.44 -6.93
C MET A 159 -13.84 8.07 -7.35
N LEU A 160 -15.09 7.72 -7.02
CA LEU A 160 -15.71 6.45 -7.41
C LEU A 160 -15.68 6.24 -8.93
N LYS A 161 -15.98 7.29 -9.70
CA LYS A 161 -15.89 7.25 -11.16
C LYS A 161 -14.45 6.96 -11.61
N THR A 162 -13.48 7.66 -11.05
CA THR A 162 -12.06 7.52 -11.40
C THR A 162 -11.53 6.12 -11.06
N VAL A 163 -11.80 5.64 -9.85
CA VAL A 163 -11.50 4.27 -9.37
C VAL A 163 -12.16 3.23 -10.27
N GLY A 164 -13.43 3.41 -10.62
CA GLY A 164 -14.17 2.50 -11.50
C GLY A 164 -13.56 2.40 -12.90
N ILE A 165 -13.19 3.53 -13.51
CA ILE A 165 -12.53 3.57 -14.83
C ILE A 165 -11.14 2.92 -14.74
N ALA A 166 -10.36 3.19 -13.69
CA ALA A 166 -9.05 2.59 -13.47
C ALA A 166 -9.12 1.07 -13.31
N ALA A 167 -10.06 0.58 -12.51
CA ALA A 167 -10.30 -0.86 -12.30
C ALA A 167 -10.72 -1.54 -13.60
N LEU A 168 -11.60 -0.91 -14.38
CA LEU A 168 -11.99 -1.39 -15.71
C LEU A 168 -10.77 -1.42 -16.65
N GLY A 169 -9.92 -0.40 -16.60
CA GLY A 169 -8.66 -0.34 -17.36
C GLY A 169 -7.72 -1.50 -17.02
N GLY A 170 -7.48 -1.74 -15.72
CA GLY A 170 -6.66 -2.87 -15.25
C GLY A 170 -7.24 -4.23 -15.64
N ALA A 171 -8.56 -4.43 -15.50
CA ALA A 171 -9.23 -5.64 -15.95
C ALA A 171 -9.11 -5.84 -17.48
N THR A 172 -9.25 -4.76 -18.25
CA THR A 172 -9.09 -4.77 -19.70
C THR A 172 -7.65 -5.13 -20.09
N MET A 173 -6.64 -4.64 -19.37
CA MET A 173 -5.24 -5.02 -19.59
C MET A 173 -5.01 -6.51 -19.33
N ALA A 174 -5.56 -7.03 -18.24
CA ALA A 174 -5.47 -8.46 -17.92
C ALA A 174 -6.11 -9.34 -19.00
N LEU A 175 -7.29 -8.95 -19.50
CA LEU A 175 -7.97 -9.63 -20.60
C LEU A 175 -7.19 -9.51 -21.92
N THR A 176 -6.57 -8.36 -22.18
CA THR A 176 -5.70 -8.16 -23.35
C THR A 176 -4.57 -9.19 -23.35
N CYS A 177 -3.85 -9.32 -22.23
CA CYS A 177 -2.80 -10.33 -22.06
C CYS A 177 -3.33 -11.76 -22.26
N PHE A 178 -4.51 -12.08 -21.71
CA PHE A 178 -5.15 -13.39 -21.87
C PHE A 178 -5.48 -13.71 -23.34
N PHE A 179 -6.09 -12.78 -24.08
CA PHE A 179 -6.43 -13.01 -25.48
C PHE A 179 -5.19 -13.08 -26.38
N ARG A 180 -4.09 -12.37 -26.05
CA ARG A 180 -2.80 -12.59 -26.72
C ARG A 180 -2.27 -14.00 -26.49
N MET A 181 -2.33 -14.51 -25.25
CA MET A 181 -1.96 -15.91 -24.97
C MET A 181 -2.82 -16.90 -25.77
N LYS A 182 -4.14 -16.66 -25.84
CA LYS A 182 -5.06 -17.50 -26.61
C LYS A 182 -4.77 -17.46 -28.11
N SER A 183 -4.38 -16.32 -28.66
CA SER A 183 -3.93 -16.21 -30.05
C SER A 183 -2.68 -17.06 -30.31
N ILE A 184 -1.71 -17.08 -29.38
CA ILE A 184 -0.53 -17.95 -29.50
C ILE A 184 -0.94 -19.43 -29.44
N ASP A 185 -1.89 -19.81 -28.57
CA ASP A 185 -2.42 -21.19 -28.52
C ASP A 185 -3.05 -21.62 -29.85
N VAL A 186 -3.86 -20.75 -30.48
CA VAL A 186 -4.46 -21.05 -31.80
C VAL A 186 -3.38 -21.17 -32.88
N TRP A 187 -2.34 -20.32 -32.86
CA TRP A 187 -1.21 -20.48 -33.79
C TRP A 187 -0.46 -21.78 -33.58
N ASN A 188 -0.32 -22.25 -32.34
CA ASN A 188 0.28 -23.54 -32.01
C ASN A 188 -0.57 -24.71 -32.54
N GLU A 189 -1.90 -24.64 -32.47
CA GLU A 189 -2.80 -25.63 -33.07
C GLU A 189 -2.71 -25.65 -34.60
N ILE A 190 -2.66 -24.48 -35.24
CA ILE A 190 -2.47 -24.36 -36.70
C ILE A 190 -1.12 -24.95 -37.09
N SER A 191 -0.07 -24.62 -36.33
CA SER A 191 1.29 -25.15 -36.53
C SER A 191 1.30 -26.67 -36.53
N LYS A 192 0.64 -27.31 -35.54
CA LYS A 192 0.57 -28.76 -35.43
C LYS A 192 -0.30 -29.41 -36.51
N SER A 193 -1.50 -28.86 -36.75
CA SER A 193 -2.47 -29.44 -37.69
C SER A 193 -2.01 -29.39 -39.15
N GLN A 194 -1.23 -28.37 -39.52
CA GLN A 194 -0.72 -28.19 -40.89
C GLN A 194 0.77 -28.55 -41.01
N ASN A 195 1.36 -29.14 -39.96
CA ASN A 195 2.79 -29.48 -39.87
C ASN A 195 3.71 -28.31 -40.25
N LEU A 196 3.30 -27.08 -39.88
CA LEU A 196 4.10 -25.89 -40.07
C LEU A 196 5.07 -25.83 -38.89
N ASN A 197 6.38 -25.71 -39.14
CA ASN A 197 7.39 -25.62 -38.08
C ASN A 197 7.46 -24.18 -37.51
N LEU A 198 6.36 -23.69 -36.92
CA LEU A 198 6.30 -22.36 -36.29
C LEU A 198 6.82 -22.45 -34.86
N SER A 199 8.05 -21.98 -34.65
CA SER A 199 8.58 -21.76 -33.29
C SER A 199 7.69 -20.80 -32.49
N ASN A 200 7.68 -20.91 -31.15
CA ASN A 200 6.93 -20.02 -30.26
C ASN A 200 7.22 -18.53 -30.52
N PHE A 201 8.47 -18.18 -30.87
CA PHE A 201 8.85 -16.82 -31.26
C PHE A 201 8.04 -16.31 -32.47
N LYS A 202 7.99 -17.09 -33.56
CA LYS A 202 7.21 -16.77 -34.76
C LYS A 202 5.71 -16.64 -34.46
N GLN A 203 5.17 -17.51 -33.59
CA GLN A 203 3.78 -17.45 -33.16
C GLN A 203 3.48 -16.14 -32.39
N GLY A 204 4.37 -15.75 -31.47
CA GLY A 204 4.27 -14.48 -30.74
C GLY A 204 4.34 -13.26 -31.65
N VAL A 205 5.25 -13.25 -32.64
CA VAL A 205 5.38 -12.17 -33.62
C VAL A 205 4.11 -12.03 -34.47
N LEU A 206 3.49 -13.14 -34.89
CA LEU A 206 2.21 -13.12 -35.60
C LEU A 206 1.07 -12.58 -34.74
N THR A 207 1.00 -12.99 -33.46
CA THR A 207 0.01 -12.48 -32.49
C THR A 207 0.16 -10.98 -32.27
N GLU A 208 1.38 -10.48 -31.99
CA GLU A 208 1.63 -9.05 -31.79
C GLU A 208 1.35 -8.26 -33.06
N GLY A 209 1.80 -8.71 -34.22
CA GLY A 209 1.52 -8.04 -35.50
C GLY A 209 0.02 -7.88 -35.75
N GLY A 210 -0.78 -8.92 -35.51
CA GLY A 210 -2.24 -8.86 -35.64
C GLY A 210 -2.89 -7.91 -34.63
N ALA A 211 -2.61 -8.09 -33.34
CA ALA A 211 -3.23 -7.31 -32.27
C ALA A 211 -2.86 -5.81 -32.37
N ARG A 212 -1.60 -5.50 -32.68
CA ARG A 212 -1.12 -4.11 -32.82
C ARG A 212 -1.72 -3.40 -34.01
N THR A 213 -1.87 -4.08 -35.14
CA THR A 213 -2.53 -3.51 -36.33
C THR A 213 -3.96 -3.07 -36.00
N VAL A 214 -4.72 -3.94 -35.32
CA VAL A 214 -6.08 -3.60 -34.88
C VAL A 214 -6.07 -2.42 -33.91
N SER A 215 -5.19 -2.42 -32.89
CA SER A 215 -5.12 -1.33 -31.92
C SER A 215 -4.69 0.01 -32.53
N ALA A 216 -3.75 0.00 -33.47
CA ALA A 216 -3.24 1.20 -34.13
C ALA A 216 -4.32 1.84 -35.01
N ILE A 217 -5.04 1.03 -35.81
CA ILE A 217 -6.15 1.52 -36.63
C ILE A 217 -7.22 2.17 -35.74
N LEU A 218 -7.60 1.52 -34.64
CA LEU A 218 -8.60 2.07 -33.71
C LEU A 218 -8.13 3.38 -33.06
N LEU A 219 -6.88 3.46 -32.59
CA LEU A 219 -6.34 4.67 -31.98
C LEU A 219 -6.22 5.83 -32.97
N VAL A 220 -5.83 5.56 -34.22
CA VAL A 220 -5.79 6.57 -35.28
C VAL A 220 -7.20 7.08 -35.59
N ILE A 221 -8.19 6.18 -35.71
CA ILE A 221 -9.59 6.58 -35.89
C ILE A 221 -10.05 7.47 -34.73
N ILE A 222 -9.76 7.08 -33.49
CA ILE A 222 -10.15 7.84 -32.29
C ILE A 222 -9.47 9.20 -32.24
N PHE A 223 -8.19 9.29 -32.61
CA PHE A 223 -7.49 10.57 -32.74
C PHE A 223 -8.18 11.49 -33.74
N PHE A 224 -8.52 11.01 -34.94
CA PHE A 224 -9.24 11.83 -35.92
C PHE A 224 -10.65 12.21 -35.48
N LEU A 225 -11.35 11.32 -34.77
CA LEU A 225 -12.69 11.61 -34.20
C LEU A 225 -12.64 12.59 -33.04
N SER A 226 -11.49 12.75 -32.37
CA SER A 226 -11.32 13.68 -31.25
C SER A 226 -11.22 15.14 -31.67
N GLU A 227 -11.13 15.42 -32.99
CA GLU A 227 -10.97 16.77 -33.57
C GLU A 227 -9.75 17.54 -33.03
N GLU A 228 -8.76 16.84 -32.45
CA GLU A 228 -7.51 17.46 -32.01
C GLU A 228 -6.68 17.96 -33.19
N THR A 229 -6.04 19.13 -33.03
CA THR A 229 -5.15 19.69 -34.04
C THR A 229 -3.90 18.83 -34.19
N ILE A 230 -3.52 18.48 -35.43
CA ILE A 230 -2.30 17.73 -35.69
C ILE A 230 -1.08 18.56 -35.25
N PRO A 231 -0.32 18.10 -34.25
CA PRO A 231 0.86 18.81 -33.77
C PRO A 231 2.02 18.67 -34.77
N SER A 232 2.96 19.62 -34.73
CA SER A 232 4.24 19.56 -35.44
C SER A 232 5.38 19.29 -34.45
N PRO A 233 5.54 18.05 -33.96
CA PRO A 233 6.56 17.72 -32.97
C PRO A 233 7.97 17.88 -33.57
N GLU A 234 8.92 18.28 -32.72
CA GLU A 234 10.33 18.32 -33.10
C GLU A 234 10.88 16.91 -33.39
N LEU A 235 11.94 16.84 -34.21
CA LEU A 235 12.57 15.57 -34.60
C LEU A 235 12.94 14.67 -33.41
N PRO A 236 13.50 15.19 -32.27
CA PRO A 236 13.79 14.36 -31.11
C PRO A 236 12.55 13.64 -30.55
N ASN A 237 11.40 14.31 -30.51
CA ASN A 237 10.15 13.73 -30.00
C ASN A 237 9.62 12.65 -30.94
N ILE A 238 9.77 12.82 -32.25
CA ILE A 238 9.40 11.79 -33.24
C ILE A 238 10.27 10.55 -33.06
N LEU A 239 11.57 10.72 -32.89
CA LEU A 239 12.50 9.60 -32.61
C LEU A 239 12.16 8.90 -31.30
N LEU A 240 11.80 9.66 -30.27
CA LEU A 240 11.43 9.13 -28.97
C LEU A 240 10.10 8.37 -29.02
N MET A 241 9.09 8.87 -29.75
CA MET A 241 7.84 8.13 -30.03
C MET A 241 8.10 6.85 -30.83
N ALA A 242 9.00 6.89 -31.82
CA ALA A 242 9.41 5.69 -32.57
C ALA A 242 10.10 4.67 -31.66
N PHE A 243 10.97 5.12 -30.75
CA PHE A 243 11.60 4.28 -29.75
C PHE A 243 10.55 3.63 -28.81
N VAL A 244 9.60 4.41 -28.28
CA VAL A 244 8.50 3.88 -27.46
C VAL A 244 7.69 2.83 -28.24
N GLY A 245 7.33 3.12 -29.48
CA GLY A 245 6.58 2.19 -30.33
C GLY A 245 7.33 0.88 -30.62
N VAL A 246 8.59 0.97 -31.03
CA VAL A 246 9.38 -0.19 -31.47
C VAL A 246 9.97 -0.95 -30.30
N ALA A 247 10.70 -0.28 -29.41
CA ALA A 247 11.44 -0.94 -28.33
C ALA A 247 10.52 -1.34 -27.18
N ILE A 248 9.60 -0.46 -26.77
CA ILE A 248 8.78 -0.73 -25.57
C ILE A 248 7.49 -1.47 -25.94
N LEU A 249 6.66 -0.88 -26.82
CA LEU A 249 5.35 -1.44 -27.14
C LEU A 249 5.48 -2.74 -27.96
N ALA A 250 6.29 -2.78 -29.02
CA ALA A 250 6.44 -3.99 -29.83
C ALA A 250 7.36 -5.03 -29.18
N LEU A 251 8.65 -4.73 -28.98
CA LEU A 251 9.61 -5.70 -28.44
C LEU A 251 9.34 -6.04 -26.97
N GLY A 252 9.05 -5.04 -26.14
CA GLY A 252 8.74 -5.26 -24.72
C GLY A 252 7.53 -6.17 -24.51
N SER A 253 6.41 -5.91 -25.20
CA SER A 253 5.23 -6.79 -25.09
C SER A 253 5.46 -8.18 -25.68
N LEU A 254 6.17 -8.31 -26.82
CA LEU A 254 6.53 -9.61 -27.37
C LEU A 254 7.34 -10.45 -26.36
N PHE A 255 8.35 -9.86 -25.73
CA PHE A 255 9.16 -10.56 -24.73
C PHE A 255 8.41 -10.87 -23.44
N TYR A 256 7.44 -10.05 -23.07
CA TYR A 256 6.53 -10.34 -21.96
C TYR A 256 5.69 -11.58 -22.30
N ASP A 257 4.97 -11.54 -23.42
CA ASP A 257 4.08 -12.59 -23.90
C ASP A 257 4.80 -13.93 -24.08
N LEU A 258 5.96 -13.93 -24.75
CA LEU A 258 6.77 -15.14 -24.92
C LEU A 258 7.22 -15.74 -23.59
N SER A 259 7.56 -14.89 -22.63
CA SER A 259 8.00 -15.38 -21.32
C SER A 259 6.87 -15.98 -20.50
N VAL A 260 5.68 -15.39 -20.55
CA VAL A 260 4.50 -16.00 -19.93
C VAL A 260 4.17 -17.31 -20.63
N PHE A 261 4.05 -17.31 -21.96
CA PHE A 261 3.68 -18.50 -22.73
C PHE A 261 4.61 -19.69 -22.49
N ASN A 262 5.92 -19.45 -22.51
CA ASN A 262 6.94 -20.51 -22.30
C ASN A 262 7.08 -20.95 -20.84
N SER A 263 6.59 -20.13 -19.89
CA SER A 263 6.66 -20.50 -18.48
C SER A 263 5.69 -21.63 -18.14
N ASN A 264 6.05 -22.43 -17.13
CA ASN A 264 5.16 -23.45 -16.58
C ASN A 264 4.08 -22.87 -15.66
N ASN A 265 4.23 -21.63 -15.20
CA ASN A 265 3.38 -21.00 -14.18
C ASN A 265 3.11 -19.52 -14.53
N ALA A 266 1.84 -19.12 -14.51
CA ALA A 266 1.40 -17.76 -14.78
C ALA A 266 1.91 -16.73 -13.75
N ALA A 267 2.34 -17.16 -12.56
CA ALA A 267 2.91 -16.29 -11.52
C ALA A 267 4.16 -15.51 -11.98
N ILE A 268 4.82 -15.94 -13.07
CA ILE A 268 5.90 -15.17 -13.71
C ILE A 268 5.47 -13.76 -14.12
N SER A 269 4.17 -13.53 -14.33
CA SER A 269 3.61 -12.21 -14.62
C SER A 269 3.80 -11.20 -13.48
N ALA A 270 3.91 -11.64 -12.22
CA ALA A 270 4.14 -10.77 -11.07
C ALA A 270 5.52 -10.06 -11.10
N LEU A 271 6.47 -10.56 -11.92
CA LEU A 271 7.72 -9.85 -12.21
C LEU A 271 7.50 -8.47 -12.84
N TRP A 272 6.29 -8.21 -13.35
CA TRP A 272 5.89 -6.88 -13.77
C TRP A 272 6.08 -5.82 -12.69
N TYR A 273 5.89 -6.15 -11.41
CA TYR A 273 6.06 -5.18 -10.31
C TYR A 273 7.47 -4.62 -10.17
N LEU A 274 8.49 -5.22 -10.80
CA LEU A 274 9.81 -4.61 -10.92
C LEU A 274 9.81 -3.35 -11.81
N MET A 275 8.88 -3.23 -12.76
CA MET A 275 8.76 -2.08 -13.66
C MET A 275 8.62 -0.76 -12.90
N PRO A 276 7.64 -0.57 -12.00
CA PRO A 276 7.49 0.70 -11.28
C PRO A 276 8.69 1.02 -10.38
N VAL A 277 9.34 0.01 -9.78
CA VAL A 277 10.58 0.20 -9.00
C VAL A 277 11.69 0.76 -9.87
N GLY A 278 11.92 0.16 -11.04
CA GLY A 278 12.95 0.64 -11.97
C GLY A 278 12.62 2.03 -12.53
N ALA A 279 11.35 2.31 -12.83
CA ALA A 279 10.93 3.62 -13.30
C ALA A 279 11.19 4.72 -12.25
N VAL A 280 10.85 4.45 -10.98
CA VAL A 280 11.14 5.37 -9.86
C VAL A 280 12.64 5.57 -9.67
N MET A 281 13.43 4.50 -9.77
CA MET A 281 14.89 4.60 -9.66
C MET A 281 15.50 5.44 -10.79
N ILE A 282 15.02 5.27 -12.03
CA ILE A 282 15.44 6.08 -13.17
C ILE A 282 15.05 7.56 -12.96
N LEU A 283 13.83 7.83 -12.50
CA LEU A 283 13.38 9.19 -12.21
C LEU A 283 14.21 9.84 -11.10
N ALA A 284 14.52 9.11 -10.02
CA ALA A 284 15.36 9.60 -8.94
C ALA A 284 16.77 9.94 -9.42
N LEU A 285 17.36 9.09 -10.28
CA LEU A 285 18.65 9.34 -10.92
C LEU A 285 18.61 10.55 -11.85
N MET A 286 17.59 10.69 -12.69
CA MET A 286 17.40 11.84 -13.58
C MET A 286 17.25 13.16 -12.81
N GLN A 287 16.63 13.11 -11.63
CA GLN A 287 16.42 14.27 -10.76
C GLN A 287 17.60 14.54 -9.82
N GLY A 288 18.62 13.67 -9.79
CA GLY A 288 19.75 13.79 -8.87
C GLY A 288 19.39 13.64 -7.39
N ARG A 289 18.30 12.92 -7.07
CA ARG A 289 17.82 12.69 -5.70
C ARG A 289 18.05 11.25 -5.24
N LEU A 290 18.18 11.06 -3.93
CA LEU A 290 18.14 9.74 -3.31
C LEU A 290 16.70 9.20 -3.27
N LEU A 291 16.58 7.87 -3.15
CA LEU A 291 15.29 7.22 -2.89
C LEU A 291 14.77 7.62 -1.51
N ASN A 292 13.48 7.91 -1.43
CA ASN A 292 12.84 8.11 -0.13
C ASN A 292 12.66 6.76 0.61
N GLN A 293 12.29 6.82 1.89
CA GLN A 293 12.16 5.61 2.73
C GLN A 293 11.12 4.62 2.17
N TYR A 294 10.01 5.10 1.63
CA TYR A 294 8.95 4.27 1.06
C TYR A 294 9.39 3.59 -0.24
N GLU A 295 10.07 4.32 -1.11
CA GLU A 295 10.66 3.81 -2.36
C GLU A 295 11.69 2.72 -2.08
N ALA A 296 12.53 2.91 -1.06
CA ALA A 296 13.52 1.92 -0.64
C ALA A 296 12.87 0.64 -0.09
N VAL A 297 11.90 0.77 0.83
CA VAL A 297 11.18 -0.37 1.42
C VAL A 297 10.40 -1.14 0.36
N ALA A 298 9.66 -0.42 -0.50
CA ALA A 298 8.93 -1.00 -1.63
C ALA A 298 9.86 -1.79 -2.56
N SER A 299 11.02 -1.22 -2.90
CA SER A 299 12.02 -1.86 -3.75
C SER A 299 12.50 -3.18 -3.16
N VAL A 300 12.86 -3.20 -1.88
CA VAL A 300 13.31 -4.42 -1.19
C VAL A 300 12.21 -5.48 -1.22
N LEU A 301 10.97 -5.10 -0.93
CA LEU A 301 9.85 -6.03 -0.85
C LEU A 301 9.50 -6.64 -2.22
N ILE A 302 9.44 -5.80 -3.25
CA ILE A 302 9.18 -6.23 -4.64
C ILE A 302 10.31 -7.12 -5.15
N VAL A 303 11.57 -6.70 -4.99
CA VAL A 303 12.74 -7.47 -5.47
C VAL A 303 12.82 -8.82 -4.78
N THR A 304 12.68 -8.86 -3.46
CA THR A 304 12.78 -10.12 -2.69
C THR A 304 11.65 -11.08 -3.05
N SER A 305 10.41 -10.59 -3.15
CA SER A 305 9.25 -11.41 -3.58
C SER A 305 9.48 -12.05 -4.95
N ASN A 306 10.03 -11.26 -5.88
CA ASN A 306 10.29 -11.70 -7.25
C ASN A 306 11.46 -12.69 -7.35
N ILE A 307 12.51 -12.55 -6.54
CA ILE A 307 13.60 -13.54 -6.45
C ILE A 307 13.05 -14.90 -6.01
N PHE A 308 12.20 -14.93 -4.97
CA PHE A 308 11.62 -16.18 -4.49
C PHE A 308 10.66 -16.83 -5.48
N LEU A 309 9.87 -16.05 -6.24
CA LEU A 309 9.05 -16.55 -7.33
C LEU A 309 9.87 -17.26 -8.41
N VAL A 310 11.03 -16.71 -8.78
CA VAL A 310 11.89 -17.25 -9.85
C VAL A 310 12.66 -18.48 -9.39
N LEU A 311 13.28 -18.43 -8.21
CA LEU A 311 14.14 -19.51 -7.74
C LEU A 311 13.37 -20.79 -7.42
N LYS A 312 12.03 -20.72 -7.27
CA LYS A 312 11.17 -21.83 -6.83
C LYS A 312 11.78 -22.59 -5.66
N TYR A 313 12.49 -21.87 -4.79
CA TYR A 313 13.22 -22.49 -3.71
C TYR A 313 12.18 -23.17 -2.81
N PRO A 314 12.28 -24.47 -2.52
CA PRO A 314 11.37 -25.13 -1.62
C PRO A 314 11.72 -24.68 -0.20
N LEU A 315 11.36 -23.43 0.13
CA LEU A 315 11.47 -22.91 1.47
C LEU A 315 10.70 -23.85 2.39
N ARG A 316 11.29 -24.12 3.55
CA ARG A 316 10.54 -24.69 4.67
C ARG A 316 9.39 -23.76 5.01
N SER A 317 8.26 -24.32 5.43
CA SER A 317 7.06 -23.52 5.72
C SER A 317 7.36 -22.40 6.73
N SER A 318 8.26 -22.63 7.69
CA SER A 318 8.75 -21.62 8.64
C SER A 318 9.40 -20.40 7.98
N LEU A 319 10.30 -20.60 7.01
CA LEU A 319 10.96 -19.50 6.29
C LEU A 319 10.00 -18.75 5.36
N LEU A 320 9.09 -19.46 4.71
CA LEU A 320 8.05 -18.84 3.87
C LEU A 320 7.17 -17.92 4.72
N ILE A 321 6.71 -18.40 5.88
CA ILE A 321 5.84 -17.61 6.76
C ILE A 321 6.63 -16.47 7.42
N LEU A 322 7.91 -16.65 7.75
CA LEU A 322 8.77 -15.56 8.21
C LEU A 322 8.81 -14.42 7.18
N PHE A 323 9.02 -14.74 5.90
CA PHE A 323 9.00 -13.74 4.84
C PHE A 323 7.67 -12.99 4.78
N VAL A 324 6.54 -13.71 4.83
CA VAL A 324 5.20 -13.10 4.87
C VAL A 324 5.06 -12.19 6.09
N ALA A 325 5.49 -12.64 7.26
CA ALA A 325 5.42 -11.87 8.49
C ALA A 325 6.25 -10.58 8.41
N VAL A 326 7.48 -10.63 7.89
CA VAL A 326 8.33 -9.43 7.69
C VAL A 326 7.62 -8.43 6.79
N CYS A 327 7.06 -8.89 5.67
CA CYS A 327 6.32 -8.03 4.73
C CYS A 327 5.07 -7.43 5.37
N SER A 328 4.21 -8.26 5.99
CA SER A 328 2.96 -7.81 6.60
C SER A 328 3.19 -6.87 7.78
N ILE A 329 4.18 -7.15 8.63
CA ILE A 329 4.52 -6.30 9.77
C ILE A 329 5.20 -5.01 9.31
N GLY A 330 6.07 -5.08 8.30
CA GLY A 330 6.65 -3.88 7.68
C GLY A 330 5.58 -2.95 7.14
N THR A 331 4.59 -3.49 6.43
CA THR A 331 3.42 -2.74 5.96
C THR A 331 2.60 -2.18 7.14
N TRP A 332 2.32 -3.00 8.16
CA TRP A 332 1.60 -2.56 9.37
C TRP A 332 2.24 -1.33 10.00
N ILE A 333 3.56 -1.35 10.16
CA ILE A 333 4.34 -0.28 10.78
C ILE A 333 4.17 1.06 10.04
N LEU A 334 3.96 1.03 8.72
CA LEU A 334 3.83 2.23 7.89
C LEU A 334 2.42 2.83 7.90
N PHE A 335 1.38 2.01 8.08
CA PHE A 335 0.00 2.44 7.88
C PHE A 335 -0.83 2.51 9.16
N VAL A 336 -0.44 1.82 10.22
CA VAL A 336 -1.24 1.73 11.44
C VAL A 336 -0.74 2.74 12.47
N PRO A 337 -1.63 3.58 13.03
CA PRO A 337 -1.27 4.54 14.08
C PRO A 337 -0.76 3.81 15.34
N VAL A 338 0.07 4.48 16.13
CA VAL A 338 0.62 3.93 17.37
C VAL A 338 0.10 4.67 18.59
N SER A 339 0.15 4.02 19.75
CA SER A 339 -0.10 4.64 21.04
C SER A 339 1.23 4.81 21.77
N GLU A 340 1.66 6.06 21.99
CA GLU A 340 2.93 6.32 22.65
C GLU A 340 2.87 5.95 24.14
N GLY A 341 3.51 4.82 24.50
CA GLY A 341 3.66 4.38 25.88
C GLY A 341 5.02 4.78 26.46
N THR A 342 5.04 5.45 27.61
CA THR A 342 6.28 5.89 28.29
C THR A 342 7.17 4.76 28.81
N HIS A 343 6.63 3.54 28.94
CA HIS A 343 7.33 2.35 29.46
C HIS A 343 7.38 1.19 28.45
N TYR A 344 7.45 1.51 27.14
CA TYR A 344 7.46 0.52 26.06
C TYR A 344 8.52 -0.59 26.27
N TYR A 345 9.78 -0.23 26.46
CA TYR A 345 10.87 -1.20 26.58
C TYR A 345 10.79 -2.03 27.87
N ASP A 346 10.35 -1.44 28.98
CA ASP A 346 10.25 -2.11 30.27
C ASP A 346 9.18 -3.22 30.26
N LEU A 347 8.00 -2.88 29.74
CA LEU A 347 6.87 -3.82 29.61
C LEU A 347 7.22 -4.97 28.65
N LEU A 348 7.89 -4.65 27.54
CA LEU A 348 8.22 -5.63 26.51
C LEU A 348 9.36 -6.56 26.96
N ALA A 349 10.33 -6.05 27.72
CA ALA A 349 11.45 -6.84 28.22
C ALA A 349 11.00 -8.01 29.10
N VAL A 350 10.10 -7.78 30.05
CA VAL A 350 9.63 -8.81 30.99
C VAL A 350 8.99 -9.98 30.23
N SER A 351 8.02 -9.69 29.37
CA SER A 351 7.30 -10.72 28.61
C SER A 351 8.19 -11.39 27.55
N THR A 352 9.14 -10.67 26.96
CA THR A 352 10.09 -11.25 25.98
C THR A 352 11.07 -12.21 26.65
N ILE A 353 11.55 -11.92 27.86
CA ILE A 353 12.44 -12.83 28.61
C ILE A 353 11.75 -14.17 28.87
N PHE A 354 10.52 -14.15 29.38
CA PHE A 354 9.77 -15.39 29.63
C PHE A 354 9.53 -16.18 28.34
N PHE A 355 9.20 -15.48 27.24
CA PHE A 355 9.01 -16.12 25.95
C PHE A 355 10.29 -16.79 25.45
N VAL A 356 11.40 -16.06 25.43
CA VAL A 356 12.68 -16.58 24.94
C VAL A 356 13.13 -17.78 25.77
N LEU A 357 12.98 -17.73 27.10
CA LEU A 357 13.34 -18.83 27.98
C LEU A 357 12.52 -20.10 27.67
N LEU A 358 11.19 -19.99 27.68
CA LEU A 358 10.29 -21.12 27.40
C LEU A 358 10.50 -21.67 25.99
N ALA A 359 10.66 -20.79 25.00
CA ALA A 359 10.84 -21.20 23.62
C ALA A 359 12.19 -21.88 23.39
N THR A 360 13.25 -21.44 24.10
CA THR A 360 14.57 -22.10 24.05
C THR A 360 14.51 -23.51 24.63
N PHE A 361 13.92 -23.67 25.83
CA PHE A 361 13.73 -25.00 26.43
C PHE A 361 12.87 -25.92 25.56
N ALA A 362 11.78 -25.40 24.99
CA ALA A 362 10.94 -26.16 24.07
C ALA A 362 11.73 -26.62 22.83
N LEU A 363 12.51 -25.71 22.24
CA LEU A 363 13.33 -26.01 21.07
C LEU A 363 14.41 -27.04 21.37
N GLU A 364 15.12 -26.90 22.49
CA GLU A 364 16.15 -27.85 22.93
C GLU A 364 15.55 -29.24 23.18
N ARG A 365 14.44 -29.31 23.94
CA ARG A 365 13.74 -30.57 24.25
C ARG A 365 13.31 -31.30 22.98
N ILE A 366 12.68 -30.61 22.02
CA ILE A 366 12.29 -31.25 20.75
C ILE A 366 13.51 -31.72 19.96
N THR A 367 14.58 -30.92 19.94
CA THR A 367 15.77 -31.23 19.14
C THR A 367 16.48 -32.44 19.70
N ALA A 368 16.63 -32.51 21.02
CA ALA A 368 17.16 -33.67 21.72
C ALA A 368 16.28 -34.90 21.45
N LEU A 369 14.97 -34.78 21.61
CA LEU A 369 14.02 -35.88 21.39
C LEU A 369 14.07 -36.41 19.95
N ASN A 370 14.16 -35.54 18.95
CA ASN A 370 14.28 -35.95 17.55
C ASN A 370 15.60 -36.68 17.26
N SER A 371 16.71 -36.17 17.78
CA SER A 371 18.02 -36.79 17.63
C SER A 371 18.08 -38.15 18.31
N GLU A 372 17.53 -38.23 19.53
CA GLU A 372 17.46 -39.47 20.31
C GLU A 372 16.55 -40.49 19.62
N LYS A 373 15.44 -40.06 19.01
CA LYS A 373 14.50 -40.94 18.31
C LYS A 373 15.14 -41.62 17.10
N GLU A 374 15.94 -40.87 16.36
CA GLU A 374 16.65 -41.37 15.18
C GLU A 374 17.75 -42.37 15.59
N SER A 375 18.50 -42.09 16.67
CA SER A 375 19.50 -43.01 17.24
C SER A 375 18.87 -44.30 17.76
N LEU A 376 17.85 -44.18 18.64
CA LEU A 376 17.21 -45.34 19.29
C LEU A 376 16.51 -46.25 18.29
N LEU A 377 15.89 -45.72 17.23
CA LEU A 377 15.30 -46.55 16.18
C LEU A 377 16.36 -47.37 15.45
N GLY A 378 17.50 -46.76 15.12
CA GLY A 378 18.64 -47.45 14.50
C GLY A 378 19.18 -48.56 15.39
N GLU A 379 19.50 -48.23 16.65
CA GLU A 379 20.00 -49.18 17.64
C GLU A 379 19.01 -50.33 17.90
N PHE A 380 17.71 -50.03 18.01
CA PHE A 380 16.68 -51.05 18.22
C PHE A 380 16.59 -52.02 17.04
N ASN A 381 16.66 -51.50 15.81
CA ASN A 381 16.60 -52.30 14.60
C ASN A 381 17.81 -53.24 14.50
N GLU A 382 19.01 -52.73 14.76
CA GLU A 382 20.25 -53.52 14.79
C GLU A 382 20.20 -54.64 15.84
N GLN A 383 19.80 -54.33 17.08
CA GLN A 383 19.71 -55.33 18.15
C GLN A 383 18.59 -56.36 17.91
N ALA A 384 17.46 -55.94 17.33
CA ALA A 384 16.36 -56.83 16.98
C ALA A 384 16.75 -57.82 15.87
N ILE A 385 17.49 -57.37 14.85
CA ILE A 385 18.02 -58.23 13.79
C ILE A 385 19.09 -59.17 14.35
N GLY A 386 20.06 -58.64 15.10
CA GLY A 386 21.16 -59.40 15.66
C GLY A 386 20.70 -60.54 16.58
N ILE A 387 19.68 -60.30 17.43
CA ILE A 387 19.15 -61.36 18.28
C ILE A 387 18.43 -62.44 17.49
N LEU A 388 17.70 -62.09 16.43
CA LEU A 388 17.01 -63.06 15.58
C LEU A 388 18.00 -63.89 14.73
N GLU A 389 19.13 -63.31 14.33
CA GLU A 389 20.20 -64.02 13.63
C GLU A 389 20.91 -65.01 14.55
N HIS A 390 21.32 -64.56 15.74
CA HIS A 390 21.97 -65.42 16.74
C HIS A 390 21.05 -66.58 17.17
N LEU A 391 19.75 -66.33 17.32
CA LEU A 391 18.76 -67.36 17.67
C LEU A 391 18.49 -68.35 16.53
N SER A 392 18.69 -67.94 15.27
CA SER A 392 18.49 -68.77 14.07
C SER A 392 19.62 -69.78 13.85
N GLU A 393 20.83 -69.51 14.34
CA GLU A 393 21.98 -70.42 14.24
C GLU A 393 22.02 -71.41 15.42
N ALA A 394 21.48 -71.03 16.59
CA ALA A 394 21.69 -71.73 17.85
C ALA A 394 20.67 -72.83 18.21
N ASP A 395 19.48 -72.94 17.60
CA ASP A 395 18.49 -73.94 18.05
C ASP A 395 17.41 -74.35 17.01
N LYS A 396 17.46 -75.61 16.56
CA LYS A 396 16.37 -76.31 15.82
C LYS A 396 15.48 -77.17 16.75
N ARG A 397 15.30 -76.80 18.02
CA ARG A 397 14.48 -77.55 19.00
C ARG A 397 13.11 -76.88 19.21
N GLU A 398 12.04 -77.65 19.38
CA GLU A 398 10.66 -77.12 19.57
C GLU A 398 10.52 -76.11 20.74
N ASP A 399 11.32 -76.25 21.80
CA ASP A 399 11.32 -75.34 22.95
C ASP A 399 11.80 -73.91 22.61
N SER A 400 12.62 -73.75 21.56
CA SER A 400 13.13 -72.43 21.16
C SER A 400 12.11 -71.57 20.43
N LEU A 401 11.13 -72.21 19.77
CA LEU A 401 10.07 -71.51 19.04
C LEU A 401 9.17 -70.66 19.96
N HIS A 402 8.95 -71.09 21.21
CA HIS A 402 8.00 -70.41 22.09
C HIS A 402 8.48 -69.04 22.58
N TYR A 403 9.76 -68.89 22.94
CA TYR A 403 10.29 -67.60 23.38
C TYR A 403 10.64 -66.68 22.19
N VAL A 404 11.04 -67.24 21.03
CA VAL A 404 11.23 -66.46 19.79
C VAL A 404 9.91 -65.77 19.37
N ARG A 405 8.75 -66.43 19.55
CA ARG A 405 7.42 -65.81 19.36
C ARG A 405 7.18 -64.64 20.31
N LYS A 406 7.56 -64.79 21.58
CA LYS A 406 7.44 -63.70 22.57
C LYS A 406 8.35 -62.52 22.23
N ILE A 407 9.55 -62.77 21.68
CA ILE A 407 10.45 -61.73 21.16
C ILE A 407 9.82 -61.01 19.95
N LYS A 408 9.19 -61.75 19.02
CA LYS A 408 8.41 -61.14 17.93
C LYS A 408 7.32 -60.20 18.48
N HIS A 409 6.55 -60.64 19.49
CA HIS A 409 5.53 -59.78 20.11
C HIS A 409 6.13 -58.56 20.77
N TYR A 410 7.27 -58.71 21.45
CA TYR A 410 8.00 -57.60 22.05
C TYR A 410 8.39 -56.57 20.98
N ILE A 411 8.96 -57.00 19.86
CA ILE A 411 9.33 -56.10 18.75
C ILE A 411 8.09 -55.40 18.20
N PHE A 412 7.01 -56.14 17.96
CA PHE A 412 5.78 -55.58 17.37
C PHE A 412 5.12 -54.54 18.27
N TYR A 413 5.01 -54.78 19.57
CA TYR A 413 4.42 -53.80 20.49
C TYR A 413 5.30 -52.56 20.66
N ASN A 414 6.62 -52.69 20.66
CA ASN A 414 7.50 -51.51 20.65
C ASN A 414 7.40 -50.73 19.33
N LEU A 415 7.28 -51.42 18.19
CA LEU A 415 7.03 -50.77 16.91
C LEU A 415 5.67 -50.06 16.90
N HIS A 416 4.61 -50.72 17.42
CA HIS A 416 3.26 -50.18 17.55
C HIS A 416 3.24 -48.87 18.36
N ASN A 417 3.95 -48.83 19.49
CA ASN A 417 4.14 -47.63 20.29
C ASN A 417 4.94 -46.56 19.54
N PHE A 418 6.10 -46.91 18.99
CA PHE A 418 6.98 -45.97 18.27
C PHE A 418 6.28 -45.30 17.09
N ILE A 419 5.49 -46.08 16.34
CA ILE A 419 4.78 -45.58 15.18
C ILE A 419 3.44 -44.90 15.54
N ARG A 420 3.03 -44.94 16.81
CA ARG A 420 1.72 -44.47 17.26
C ARG A 420 0.58 -45.12 16.49
N ALA A 421 0.55 -46.46 16.47
CA ALA A 421 -0.57 -47.23 15.95
C ALA A 421 -1.69 -47.41 16.99
N PHE A 422 -1.80 -46.49 17.97
CA PHE A 422 -2.82 -46.46 19.01
C PHE A 422 -3.76 -45.25 18.81
N LYS A 423 -5.01 -45.37 19.26
CA LYS A 423 -6.04 -44.33 19.14
C LYS A 423 -6.03 -43.33 20.29
N ASP A 424 -5.78 -43.81 21.50
CA ASP A 424 -5.86 -43.03 22.74
C ASP A 424 -4.77 -43.43 23.75
N PHE A 425 -4.66 -42.66 24.84
CA PHE A 425 -3.70 -42.92 25.91
C PHE A 425 -3.99 -44.23 26.67
N GLU A 426 -5.25 -44.70 26.69
CA GLU A 426 -5.59 -45.99 27.30
C GLU A 426 -4.97 -47.15 26.52
N GLN A 427 -5.07 -47.13 25.18
CA GLN A 427 -4.46 -48.14 24.33
C GLN A 427 -2.93 -48.10 24.41
N LEU A 428 -2.31 -46.91 24.51
CA LEU A 428 -0.87 -46.78 24.75
C LEU A 428 -0.44 -47.45 26.07
N SER A 429 -1.13 -47.11 27.17
CA SER A 429 -0.85 -47.66 28.51
C SER A 429 -1.04 -49.19 28.54
N ALA A 430 -2.09 -49.69 27.89
CA ALA A 430 -2.33 -51.12 27.75
C ALA A 430 -1.20 -51.83 26.97
N THR A 431 -0.72 -51.23 25.88
CA THR A 431 0.40 -51.77 25.10
C THR A 431 1.71 -51.77 25.89
N GLN A 432 2.04 -50.68 26.58
CA GLN A 432 3.22 -50.61 27.46
C GLN A 432 3.16 -51.68 28.57
N SER A 433 2.01 -51.87 29.20
CA SER A 433 1.81 -52.94 30.20
C SER A 433 2.02 -54.35 29.61
N LYS A 434 1.57 -54.58 28.37
CA LYS A 434 1.82 -55.85 27.65
C LYS A 434 3.31 -56.07 27.38
N VAL A 435 4.06 -55.01 27.05
CA VAL A 435 5.51 -55.12 26.83
C VAL A 435 6.24 -55.51 28.12
N GLU A 436 5.90 -54.92 29.27
CA GLU A 436 6.50 -55.29 30.56
C GLU A 436 6.23 -56.76 30.92
N LYS A 437 4.98 -57.21 30.74
CA LYS A 437 4.61 -58.63 30.95
C LYS A 437 5.41 -59.56 30.05
N LEU A 438 5.67 -59.16 28.79
CA LEU A 438 6.47 -59.96 27.86
C LEU A 438 7.91 -60.12 28.35
N LYS A 439 8.57 -59.07 28.84
CA LYS A 439 9.94 -59.16 29.37
C LYS A 439 10.05 -60.18 30.50
N HIS A 440 9.18 -60.10 31.50
CA HIS A 440 9.14 -61.05 32.60
C HIS A 440 8.89 -62.49 32.13
N SER A 441 8.14 -62.65 31.04
CA SER A 441 7.84 -63.96 30.46
C SER A 441 8.94 -64.53 29.56
N ILE A 442 9.93 -63.74 29.12
CA ILE A 442 11.03 -64.17 28.24
C ILE A 442 12.30 -64.47 29.06
N LEU A 443 12.61 -63.64 30.06
CA LEU A 443 13.84 -63.74 30.86
C LEU A 443 14.12 -65.13 31.45
N PRO A 444 13.14 -65.90 31.97
CA PRO A 444 13.39 -67.23 32.52
C PRO A 444 13.95 -68.23 31.51
N PHE A 445 13.60 -68.10 30.22
CA PHE A 445 13.98 -69.04 29.16
C PHE A 445 15.43 -68.87 28.70
N VAL A 446 16.06 -67.73 29.01
CA VAL A 446 17.42 -67.39 28.58
C VAL A 446 18.38 -67.36 29.77
N LYS A 447 17.96 -67.87 30.95
CA LYS A 447 18.72 -67.82 32.20
C LYS A 447 20.10 -68.47 32.08
N ASP A 448 20.19 -69.58 31.34
CA ASP A 448 21.40 -70.41 31.22
C ASP A 448 22.23 -70.10 29.95
N LYS A 449 21.79 -69.12 29.13
CA LYS A 449 22.46 -68.70 27.88
C LYS A 449 22.97 -67.26 28.03
N GLN A 450 24.18 -67.11 28.55
CA GLN A 450 24.72 -65.81 28.97
C GLN A 450 24.80 -64.78 27.83
N GLU A 451 25.33 -65.17 26.67
CA GLU A 451 25.46 -64.29 25.50
C GLU A 451 24.10 -63.84 24.93
N THR A 452 23.17 -64.79 24.74
CA THR A 452 21.81 -64.48 24.28
C THR A 452 21.06 -63.59 25.28
N ARG A 453 21.30 -63.76 26.58
CA ARG A 453 20.70 -62.95 27.64
C ARG A 453 21.21 -61.51 27.61
N GLU A 454 22.50 -61.30 27.35
CA GLU A 454 23.08 -59.96 27.23
C GLU A 454 22.51 -59.20 26.03
N HIS A 455 22.43 -59.83 24.86
CA HIS A 455 21.77 -59.24 23.69
C HIS A 455 20.30 -58.93 23.94
N LEU A 456 19.57 -59.81 24.63
CA LEU A 456 18.16 -59.59 24.96
C LEU A 456 17.98 -58.42 25.94
N LEU A 457 18.83 -58.33 26.96
CA LEU A 457 18.80 -57.21 27.92
C LEU A 457 19.15 -55.88 27.24
N SER A 458 20.08 -55.90 26.27
CA SER A 458 20.38 -54.73 25.43
C SER A 458 19.15 -54.26 24.64
N LEU A 459 18.47 -55.20 23.96
CA LEU A 459 17.22 -54.92 23.25
C LEU A 459 16.13 -54.39 24.18
N PHE A 460 15.99 -54.96 25.38
CA PHE A 460 15.02 -54.50 26.37
C PHE A 460 15.29 -53.08 26.85
N ARG A 461 16.56 -52.77 27.12
CA ARG A 461 16.98 -51.43 27.53
C ARG A 461 16.68 -50.37 26.46
N ILE A 462 16.88 -50.69 25.19
CA ILE A 462 16.57 -49.76 24.08
C ILE A 462 15.06 -49.63 23.91
N GLY A 463 14.31 -50.74 23.98
CA GLY A 463 12.86 -50.68 23.91
C GLY A 463 12.21 -49.93 25.08
N ASP A 464 12.80 -49.98 26.27
CA ASP A 464 12.41 -49.14 27.42
C ASP A 464 12.52 -47.65 27.10
N LYS A 465 13.67 -47.24 26.57
CA LYS A 465 13.87 -45.84 26.15
C LYS A 465 12.90 -45.43 25.06
N LEU A 466 12.59 -46.32 24.11
CA LEU A 466 11.60 -46.05 23.07
C LEU A 466 10.19 -45.82 23.63
N GLN A 467 9.83 -46.47 24.74
CA GLN A 467 8.53 -46.29 25.39
C GLN A 467 8.41 -44.99 26.16
N THR A 468 9.51 -44.51 26.77
CA THR A 468 9.51 -43.25 27.52
C THR A 468 9.50 -42.01 26.62
N MET A 469 9.81 -42.14 25.32
CA MET A 469 9.83 -40.99 24.41
C MET A 469 8.48 -40.27 24.25
N GLU A 470 7.36 -40.96 24.50
CA GLU A 470 6.03 -40.34 24.43
C GLU A 470 5.76 -39.41 25.62
N SER A 471 6.41 -39.61 26.78
CA SER A 471 6.25 -38.72 27.94
C SER A 471 7.07 -37.43 27.84
N ASP A 472 8.12 -37.40 27.02
CA ASP A 472 9.04 -36.25 26.89
C ASP A 472 8.61 -35.23 25.82
N ARG A 473 7.44 -35.42 25.20
CA ARG A 473 6.89 -34.48 24.21
C ARG A 473 6.44 -33.17 24.83
N LEU A 474 6.40 -32.12 24.00
CA LEU A 474 5.69 -30.89 24.37
C LEU A 474 4.19 -31.17 24.49
N PRO A 475 3.60 -30.96 25.68
CA PRO A 475 2.17 -31.08 25.84
C PRO A 475 1.48 -29.91 25.11
N PRO A 476 0.26 -30.11 24.55
CA PRO A 476 -0.45 -29.07 23.81
C PRO A 476 -0.62 -27.75 24.59
N GLU A 477 -0.75 -27.84 25.90
CA GLU A 477 -0.94 -26.70 26.82
C GLU A 477 0.29 -25.78 26.83
N GLU A 478 1.51 -26.35 26.86
CA GLU A 478 2.75 -25.56 26.77
C GLU A 478 2.85 -24.83 25.43
N PHE A 479 2.37 -25.46 24.35
CA PHE A 479 2.34 -24.84 23.03
C PHE A 479 1.36 -23.68 22.95
N VAL A 480 0.19 -23.80 23.59
CA VAL A 480 -0.80 -22.70 23.72
C VAL A 480 -0.22 -21.52 24.52
N ILE A 481 0.48 -21.79 25.62
CA ILE A 481 1.14 -20.76 26.43
C ILE A 481 2.18 -20.00 25.59
N LEU A 482 3.02 -20.73 24.85
CA LEU A 482 4.02 -20.15 23.95
C LEU A 482 3.38 -19.24 22.88
N ILE A 483 2.27 -19.66 22.27
CA ILE A 483 1.55 -18.86 21.27
C ILE A 483 0.94 -17.60 21.91
N LEU A 484 0.30 -17.71 23.07
CA LEU A 484 -0.32 -16.57 23.75
C LEU A 484 0.73 -15.54 24.15
N LEU A 485 1.82 -15.98 24.75
CA LEU A 485 2.91 -15.11 25.18
C LEU A 485 3.63 -14.45 23.98
N GLY A 486 3.86 -15.21 22.91
CA GLY A 486 4.41 -14.68 21.66
C GLY A 486 3.48 -13.67 21.00
N SER A 487 2.18 -13.96 20.93
CA SER A 487 1.16 -13.07 20.36
C SER A 487 1.04 -11.76 21.14
N ALA A 488 1.04 -11.85 22.47
CA ALA A 488 1.03 -10.67 23.34
C ALA A 488 2.25 -9.78 23.07
N ASN A 489 3.46 -10.36 22.99
CA ASN A 489 4.68 -9.61 22.68
C ASN A 489 4.61 -8.91 21.32
N ILE A 490 4.15 -9.60 20.27
CA ILE A 490 3.98 -8.99 18.94
C ILE A 490 3.00 -7.83 19.01
N PHE A 491 1.83 -8.05 19.63
CA PHE A 491 0.79 -7.04 19.79
C PHE A 491 1.32 -5.79 20.53
N PHE A 492 1.93 -5.98 21.70
CA PHE A 492 2.53 -4.88 22.46
C PHE A 492 3.60 -4.15 21.66
N SER A 493 4.43 -4.90 20.93
CA SER A 493 5.49 -4.36 20.11
C SER A 493 4.99 -3.48 18.97
N LEU A 494 3.84 -3.83 18.38
CA LEU A 494 3.31 -3.15 17.20
C LEU A 494 2.38 -1.99 17.53
N ILE A 495 1.79 -1.92 18.71
CA ILE A 495 0.82 -0.88 19.05
C ILE A 495 1.37 0.14 20.03
N PHE A 496 2.10 -0.28 21.07
CA PHE A 496 2.52 0.60 22.16
C PHE A 496 3.94 1.16 21.98
N ARG A 497 4.41 1.29 20.75
CA ARG A 497 5.78 1.74 20.44
C ARG A 497 5.84 3.27 20.23
N PRO A 498 6.98 3.92 20.53
CA PRO A 498 7.23 5.30 20.13
C PRO A 498 7.25 5.47 18.60
N GLU A 499 6.95 6.68 18.10
CA GLU A 499 7.04 7.03 16.67
C GLU A 499 8.49 7.32 16.23
N THR A 500 9.39 6.34 16.39
CA THR A 500 10.77 6.45 15.91
C THR A 500 11.10 5.34 14.91
N LEU A 501 12.04 5.61 14.00
CA LEU A 501 12.54 4.60 13.07
C LEU A 501 13.17 3.41 13.83
N SER A 502 13.90 3.69 14.90
CA SER A 502 14.54 2.67 15.74
C SER A 502 13.54 1.77 16.45
N SER A 503 12.49 2.33 17.06
CA SER A 503 11.44 1.55 17.72
C SER A 503 10.65 0.71 16.70
N SER A 504 10.42 1.25 15.50
CA SER A 504 9.74 0.55 14.41
C SER A 504 10.58 -0.63 13.89
N LEU A 505 11.88 -0.44 13.66
CA LEU A 505 12.79 -1.53 13.28
C LEU A 505 12.91 -2.59 14.38
N PHE A 506 13.01 -2.16 15.64
CA PHE A 506 13.04 -3.07 16.78
C PHE A 506 11.76 -3.92 16.84
N ALA A 507 10.60 -3.28 16.67
CA ALA A 507 9.32 -3.97 16.67
C ALA A 507 9.19 -5.01 15.56
N LEU A 508 9.67 -4.68 14.35
CA LEU A 508 9.74 -5.61 13.22
C LEU A 508 10.62 -6.82 13.56
N ILE A 509 11.83 -6.58 14.07
CA ILE A 509 12.80 -7.63 14.39
C ILE A 509 12.25 -8.57 15.47
N VAL A 510 11.77 -8.02 16.59
CA VAL A 510 11.23 -8.83 17.69
C VAL A 510 10.04 -9.65 17.20
N SER A 511 9.09 -9.02 16.51
CA SER A 511 7.87 -9.69 16.08
C SER A 511 8.14 -10.83 15.10
N THR A 512 9.02 -10.58 14.11
CA THR A 512 9.39 -11.59 13.11
C THR A 512 10.22 -12.72 13.71
N SER A 513 11.08 -12.43 14.69
CA SER A 513 11.86 -13.44 15.41
C SER A 513 10.95 -14.36 16.23
N ILE A 514 9.97 -13.81 16.94
CA ILE A 514 9.00 -14.59 17.73
C ILE A 514 8.20 -15.53 16.83
N ILE A 515 7.68 -15.02 15.71
CA ILE A 515 6.94 -15.83 14.72
C ILE A 515 7.83 -16.96 14.19
N TYR A 516 9.07 -16.65 13.80
CA TYR A 516 9.99 -17.65 13.27
C TYR A 516 10.30 -18.75 14.28
N LEU A 517 10.54 -18.39 15.53
CA LEU A 517 10.94 -19.31 16.59
C LEU A 517 9.79 -20.27 16.94
N LEU A 518 8.56 -19.77 17.04
CA LEU A 518 7.36 -20.59 17.22
C LEU A 518 7.14 -21.57 16.06
N LEU A 519 7.33 -21.11 14.83
CA LEU A 519 7.18 -21.96 13.65
C LEU A 519 8.26 -23.03 13.58
N ILE A 520 9.50 -22.71 13.96
CA ILE A 520 10.57 -23.72 14.05
C ILE A 520 10.22 -24.77 15.11
N ILE A 521 9.79 -24.35 16.30
CA ILE A 521 9.37 -25.27 17.38
C ILE A 521 8.27 -26.19 16.86
N PHE A 522 7.23 -25.63 16.25
CA PHE A 522 6.14 -26.43 15.69
C PHE A 522 6.58 -27.37 14.57
N GLU A 523 7.39 -26.88 13.64
CA GLU A 523 7.89 -27.69 12.52
C GLU A 523 8.75 -28.84 13.06
N ARG A 524 9.64 -28.58 14.02
CA ARG A 524 10.47 -29.60 14.67
C ARG A 524 9.66 -30.58 15.50
N ASP A 525 8.63 -30.13 16.22
CA ASP A 525 7.73 -31.00 16.97
C ASP A 525 6.99 -31.93 16.00
N LYS A 526 6.54 -31.41 14.86
CA LYS A 526 5.98 -32.24 13.79
C LYS A 526 7.00 -33.22 13.20
N TYR A 527 8.27 -32.83 13.05
CA TYR A 527 9.36 -33.74 12.65
C TYR A 527 9.57 -34.90 13.64
N SER A 528 9.02 -34.83 14.86
CA SER A 528 8.97 -35.97 15.79
C SER A 528 7.98 -37.06 15.35
N ASN A 529 7.07 -36.76 14.42
CA ASN A 529 6.27 -37.78 13.75
C ASN A 529 7.15 -38.63 12.83
N ILE A 530 6.73 -39.87 12.57
CA ILE A 530 7.50 -40.82 11.75
C ILE A 530 7.72 -40.22 10.35
N LYS A 531 8.98 -39.91 10.01
CA LYS A 531 9.39 -39.58 8.64
C LYS A 531 9.10 -40.76 7.71
N LYS A 532 8.95 -40.50 6.42
CA LYS A 532 8.92 -41.58 5.41
C LYS A 532 10.09 -42.55 5.58
N ASP A 533 11.28 -42.05 5.94
CA ASP A 533 12.48 -42.85 6.16
C ASP A 533 12.37 -43.73 7.41
N HIS A 534 11.82 -43.20 8.51
CA HIS A 534 11.51 -44.00 9.70
C HIS A 534 10.45 -45.06 9.42
N ALA A 535 9.44 -44.73 8.60
CA ALA A 535 8.41 -45.68 8.18
C ALA A 535 8.98 -46.79 7.30
N LEU A 536 9.93 -46.46 6.41
CA LEU A 536 10.68 -47.43 5.61
C LEU A 536 11.52 -48.36 6.49
N LEU A 537 12.27 -47.82 7.46
CA LEU A 537 13.04 -48.60 8.43
C LEU A 537 12.14 -49.55 9.24
N CYS A 538 11.03 -49.03 9.76
CA CYS A 538 10.04 -49.83 10.50
C CYS A 538 9.40 -50.91 9.62
N SER A 539 9.09 -50.58 8.36
CA SER A 539 8.53 -51.53 7.40
C SER A 539 9.52 -52.65 7.09
N ASN A 540 10.80 -52.32 6.88
CA ASN A 540 11.85 -53.31 6.62
C ASN A 540 12.02 -54.26 7.83
N LEU A 541 12.05 -53.72 9.04
CA LEU A 541 12.12 -54.53 10.27
C LEU A 541 10.90 -55.43 10.42
N LEU A 542 9.70 -54.89 10.20
CA LEU A 542 8.45 -55.65 10.29
C LEU A 542 8.46 -56.82 9.31
N ASP A 543 8.83 -56.57 8.05
CA ASP A 543 8.85 -57.59 6.99
C ASP A 543 9.92 -58.68 7.28
N TYR A 544 11.08 -58.27 7.79
CA TYR A 544 12.16 -59.16 8.20
C TYR A 544 11.72 -60.09 9.35
N VAL A 545 11.14 -59.52 10.42
CA VAL A 545 10.67 -60.27 11.60
C VAL A 545 9.51 -61.21 11.23
N SER A 546 8.58 -60.76 10.39
CA SER A 546 7.44 -61.57 9.94
C SER A 546 7.86 -62.76 9.09
N LYS A 547 8.85 -62.60 8.18
CA LYS A 547 9.36 -63.69 7.33
C LYS A 547 10.17 -64.73 8.12
N ARG A 548 10.93 -64.30 9.14
CA ARG A 548 11.86 -65.18 9.85
C ARG A 548 11.21 -66.04 10.93
N VAL A 549 10.01 -65.68 11.40
CA VAL A 549 9.25 -66.40 12.44
C VAL A 549 7.89 -66.81 11.87
N GLU A 550 7.87 -67.93 11.13
CA GLU A 550 6.72 -68.43 10.36
C GLU A 550 5.53 -68.93 11.23
N ASN A 551 4.33 -68.85 10.65
CA ASN A 551 3.01 -69.04 11.27
C ASN A 551 2.67 -70.51 11.64
N ILE A 552 2.58 -70.82 12.94
CA ILE A 552 1.74 -71.91 13.45
C ILE A 552 0.98 -71.39 14.67
N ASN A 553 -0.34 -71.17 14.50
CA ASN A 553 -1.33 -70.67 15.48
C ASN A 553 -0.96 -69.36 16.18
N SER A 554 -0.99 -68.24 15.46
CA SER A 554 -0.94 -66.89 16.05
C SER A 554 -2.30 -66.51 16.65
N CYS A 555 -2.34 -66.04 17.90
CA CYS A 555 -3.57 -65.50 18.50
C CYS A 555 -4.11 -64.30 17.71
N ASN A 556 -5.43 -64.16 17.62
CA ASN A 556 -6.11 -63.07 16.89
C ASN A 556 -5.63 -61.66 17.27
N GLU A 557 -5.19 -61.44 18.52
CA GLU A 557 -4.68 -60.13 18.95
C GLU A 557 -3.42 -59.68 18.21
N ILE A 558 -2.50 -60.58 17.86
CA ILE A 558 -1.22 -60.22 17.22
C ILE A 558 -1.41 -59.89 15.74
N ILE A 559 -2.30 -60.64 15.07
CA ILE A 559 -2.72 -60.35 13.70
C ILE A 559 -3.32 -58.93 13.64
N ASN A 560 -4.08 -58.55 14.67
CA ASN A 560 -4.66 -57.21 14.74
C ASN A 560 -3.58 -56.12 14.89
N VAL A 561 -2.59 -56.32 15.77
CA VAL A 561 -1.46 -55.38 15.97
C VAL A 561 -0.59 -55.25 14.71
N GLU A 562 -0.26 -56.36 14.05
CA GLU A 562 0.50 -56.36 12.79
C GLU A 562 -0.26 -55.63 11.68
N ASN A 563 -1.58 -55.83 11.58
CA ASN A 563 -2.42 -55.14 10.61
C ASN A 563 -2.56 -53.64 10.92
N GLU A 564 -2.70 -53.26 12.19
CA GLU A 564 -2.68 -51.85 12.63
C GLU A 564 -1.36 -51.17 12.23
N ILE A 565 -0.23 -51.83 12.48
CA ILE A 565 1.10 -51.36 12.08
C ILE A 565 1.19 -51.18 10.56
N LYS A 566 0.80 -52.19 9.77
CA LYS A 566 0.84 -52.14 8.30
C LYS A 566 -0.06 -51.03 7.75
N THR A 567 -1.25 -50.86 8.33
CA THR A 567 -2.20 -49.80 7.94
C THR A 567 -1.56 -48.44 8.14
N VAL A 568 -1.02 -48.17 9.34
CA VAL A 568 -0.36 -46.89 9.66
C VAL A 568 0.87 -46.63 8.80
N LEU A 569 1.70 -47.66 8.55
CA LEU A 569 2.86 -47.54 7.66
C LEU A 569 2.46 -47.27 6.21
N SER A 570 1.38 -47.89 5.72
CA SER A 570 0.87 -47.68 4.35
C SER A 570 0.31 -46.27 4.17
N GLU A 571 -0.44 -45.75 5.15
CA GLU A 571 -0.93 -44.37 5.15
C GLU A 571 0.22 -43.36 5.17
N ARG A 572 1.22 -43.57 6.04
CA ARG A 572 2.34 -42.63 6.24
C ARG A 572 3.43 -42.70 5.17
N SER A 573 3.56 -43.81 4.45
CA SER A 573 4.49 -43.95 3.31
C SER A 573 3.94 -43.40 2.00
N THR A 574 2.62 -43.38 1.82
CA THR A 574 1.93 -42.91 0.61
C THR A 574 1.51 -41.45 0.68
N THR A 575 1.23 -40.92 1.87
CA THR A 575 0.90 -39.49 2.03
C THR A 575 2.15 -38.63 1.85
N ARG A 576 2.24 -37.91 0.72
CA ARG A 576 3.06 -36.69 0.65
C ARG A 576 2.47 -35.72 1.65
N GLU A 577 3.15 -35.50 2.78
CA GLU A 577 2.68 -34.56 3.81
C GLU A 577 2.14 -33.28 3.18
N THR A 578 0.83 -33.07 3.31
CA THR A 578 0.20 -31.84 2.87
C THR A 578 0.65 -30.74 3.82
N ARG A 579 1.44 -29.78 3.31
CA ARG A 579 1.89 -28.54 3.99
C ARG A 579 0.76 -27.71 4.63
N SER A 580 -0.50 -28.07 4.39
CA SER A 580 -1.73 -27.38 4.76
C SER A 580 -1.94 -27.18 6.28
N ARG A 581 -1.48 -28.09 7.15
CA ARG A 581 -1.82 -28.02 8.59
C ARG A 581 -1.04 -26.98 9.41
N SER A 582 0.14 -26.55 8.96
CA SER A 582 0.93 -25.50 9.67
C SER A 582 0.29 -24.11 9.58
N TYR A 583 -0.63 -23.89 8.63
CA TYR A 583 -1.25 -22.58 8.41
C TYR A 583 -2.28 -22.18 9.47
N TRP A 584 -2.84 -23.12 10.24
CA TRP A 584 -3.84 -22.77 11.26
C TRP A 584 -3.24 -21.95 12.41
N ILE A 585 -1.99 -22.23 12.81
CA ILE A 585 -1.27 -21.44 13.82
C ILE A 585 -1.08 -20.00 13.33
N PHE A 586 -0.72 -19.84 12.05
CA PHE A 586 -0.65 -18.52 11.44
C PHE A 586 -2.02 -17.85 11.35
N GLY A 587 -3.08 -18.61 11.08
CA GLY A 587 -4.46 -18.14 11.15
C GLY A 587 -4.84 -17.59 12.53
N VAL A 588 -4.35 -18.21 13.62
CA VAL A 588 -4.52 -17.70 14.99
C VAL A 588 -3.78 -16.37 15.18
N PHE A 589 -2.52 -16.27 14.73
CA PHE A 589 -1.78 -15.00 14.78
C PHE A 589 -2.45 -13.89 13.98
N VAL A 590 -2.85 -14.17 12.75
CA VAL A 590 -3.58 -13.21 11.90
C VAL A 590 -4.91 -12.84 12.54
N PHE A 591 -5.66 -13.79 13.08
CA PHE A 591 -6.92 -13.52 13.77
C PHE A 591 -6.73 -12.64 15.01
N LEU A 592 -5.69 -12.89 15.81
CA LEU A 592 -5.39 -12.07 16.99
C LEU A 592 -4.89 -10.68 16.57
N ILE A 593 -3.98 -10.57 15.61
CA ILE A 593 -3.47 -9.28 15.11
C ILE A 593 -4.59 -8.48 14.44
N VAL A 594 -5.41 -9.09 13.58
CA VAL A 594 -6.53 -8.43 12.91
C VAL A 594 -7.64 -8.13 13.91
N GLY A 595 -7.95 -9.02 14.85
CA GLY A 595 -8.99 -8.82 15.85
C GLY A 595 -8.65 -7.71 16.84
N PHE A 596 -7.46 -7.78 17.45
CA PHE A 596 -7.00 -6.72 18.35
C PHE A 596 -6.63 -5.44 17.60
N GLY A 597 -6.09 -5.56 16.40
CA GLY A 597 -5.77 -4.44 15.52
C GLY A 597 -7.01 -3.71 15.00
N TYR A 598 -8.07 -4.45 14.68
CA TYR A 598 -9.39 -3.90 14.37
C TYR A 598 -10.01 -3.27 15.62
N ALA A 599 -9.92 -3.90 16.79
CA ALA A 599 -10.40 -3.31 18.04
C ALA A 599 -9.64 -2.03 18.39
N PHE A 600 -8.32 -1.99 18.14
CA PHE A 600 -7.49 -0.81 18.34
C PHE A 600 -7.81 0.28 17.31
N LEU A 601 -7.91 -0.05 16.01
CA LEU A 601 -8.31 0.89 14.97
C LEU A 601 -9.73 1.42 15.26
N TYR A 602 -10.66 0.55 15.60
CA TYR A 602 -12.01 0.93 16.01
C TYR A 602 -11.97 1.86 17.22
N ALA A 603 -11.24 1.51 18.28
CA ALA A 603 -11.10 2.36 19.47
C ALA A 603 -10.38 3.69 19.18
N SER A 604 -9.34 3.67 18.35
CA SER A 604 -8.58 4.86 17.92
C SER A 604 -9.37 5.75 16.98
N LEU A 605 -10.33 5.18 16.23
CA LEU A 605 -11.25 5.91 15.37
C LEU A 605 -12.52 6.37 16.11
N ASN A 606 -12.92 5.69 17.20
CA ASN A 606 -14.19 5.95 17.91
C ASN A 606 -14.10 6.62 19.29
N ASN A 607 -12.98 6.67 20.00
CA ASN A 607 -12.95 7.28 21.33
C ASN A 607 -12.16 8.58 21.32
N ASP A 608 -12.79 9.74 21.53
CA ASP A 608 -13.41 10.16 22.81
C ASP A 608 -14.13 9.11 23.69
N ARG A 609 -13.55 8.90 24.89
CA ARG A 609 -14.09 8.30 26.14
C ARG A 609 -13.93 6.79 26.39
N SER A 610 -12.81 6.45 27.02
CA SER A 610 -12.89 5.87 28.37
C SER A 610 -11.78 6.42 29.26
N ILE A 611 -12.19 7.21 30.25
CA ILE A 611 -11.35 7.52 31.39
C ILE A 611 -11.36 6.25 32.26
N GLU A 612 -10.42 5.33 32.02
CA GLU A 612 -10.04 4.38 33.07
C GLU A 612 -9.07 5.08 34.01
N THR A 613 -9.62 5.89 34.92
CA THR A 613 -8.90 6.34 36.10
C THR A 613 -8.76 5.18 37.07
N SER A 614 -7.52 4.91 37.46
CA SER A 614 -7.21 4.24 38.73
C SER A 614 -8.05 4.84 39.88
N PRO A 615 -8.58 4.02 40.82
CA PRO A 615 -9.48 4.47 41.88
C PRO A 615 -8.82 5.37 42.95
N LEU A 616 -7.59 5.84 42.73
CA LEU A 616 -6.81 6.61 43.69
C LEU A 616 -6.18 7.86 43.07
N LYS A 617 -7.00 8.80 42.59
CA LYS A 617 -6.68 10.24 42.68
C LYS A 617 -7.89 11.10 42.32
N SER A 618 -8.43 11.80 43.31
CA SER A 618 -9.14 13.05 43.08
C SER A 618 -8.16 14.20 43.33
N THR A 619 -8.05 15.14 42.41
CA THR A 619 -8.08 16.58 42.74
C THR A 619 -8.40 17.36 41.47
N TYR A 620 -9.54 18.05 41.48
CA TYR A 620 -9.81 19.14 40.56
C TYR A 620 -8.83 20.27 40.83
N THR A 621 -8.09 20.68 39.80
CA THR A 621 -7.45 21.99 39.73
C THR A 621 -7.96 22.68 38.49
N THR A 622 -8.75 23.74 38.65
CA THR A 622 -9.13 24.68 37.60
C THR A 622 -7.90 25.44 37.14
N LYS A 623 -7.16 24.85 36.19
CA LYS A 623 -6.28 25.60 35.29
C LYS A 623 -7.21 26.22 34.25
N LYS A 624 -7.23 27.56 34.13
CA LYS A 624 -7.92 28.22 33.00
C LYS A 624 -7.40 27.60 31.70
N ALA A 625 -8.29 27.06 30.87
CA ALA A 625 -7.91 26.54 29.56
C ALA A 625 -7.41 27.69 28.69
N SER A 626 -6.32 27.44 27.95
CA SER A 626 -5.75 28.38 27.00
C SER A 626 -6.29 28.05 25.62
N ILE A 627 -7.12 28.93 25.05
CA ILE A 627 -7.60 28.85 23.68
C ILE A 627 -6.56 29.46 22.75
N ASN A 628 -6.10 28.71 21.76
CA ASN A 628 -5.05 29.16 20.86
C ASN A 628 -5.62 29.54 19.49
N ILE A 629 -5.44 30.79 19.11
CA ILE A 629 -5.96 31.37 17.88
C ILE A 629 -4.80 31.56 16.88
N ALA A 630 -5.00 31.13 15.65
CA ALA A 630 -4.01 31.30 14.59
C ALA A 630 -3.76 32.77 14.28
N LEU A 631 -2.48 33.15 14.18
CA LEU A 631 -2.01 34.44 13.73
C LEU A 631 -1.31 34.30 12.37
N LEU A 632 -2.09 34.49 11.30
CA LEU A 632 -1.64 34.32 9.92
C LEU A 632 -0.87 35.55 9.42
N ASP A 633 -0.22 35.42 8.26
CA ASP A 633 0.69 36.42 7.72
C ASP A 633 -0.02 37.60 7.04
N TRP A 634 -1.32 37.51 6.75
CA TRP A 634 -2.08 38.64 6.20
C TRP A 634 -2.78 39.50 7.28
N PRO A 635 -2.79 40.84 7.15
CA PRO A 635 -3.21 41.74 8.24
C PRO A 635 -4.66 41.58 8.72
N SER A 636 -5.61 41.23 7.85
CA SER A 636 -7.02 41.04 8.26
C SER A 636 -7.19 39.87 9.23
N ALA A 637 -6.43 38.78 9.03
CA ALA A 637 -6.40 37.67 9.98
C ALA A 637 -5.83 38.10 11.33
N GLN A 638 -4.79 38.94 11.33
CA GLN A 638 -4.16 39.40 12.56
C GLN A 638 -5.11 40.24 13.40
N ILE A 639 -5.79 41.23 12.79
CA ILE A 639 -6.82 42.03 13.46
C ILE A 639 -7.91 41.12 14.05
N LYS A 640 -8.49 40.23 13.24
CA LYS A 640 -9.55 39.33 13.68
C LYS A 640 -9.09 38.41 14.81
N GLY A 641 -7.86 37.89 14.72
CA GLY A 641 -7.25 37.05 15.74
C GLY A 641 -7.09 37.77 17.07
N TYR A 642 -6.56 39.00 17.07
CA TYR A 642 -6.41 39.80 18.29
C TYR A 642 -7.76 40.26 18.87
N ILE A 643 -8.74 40.62 18.04
CA ILE A 643 -10.08 40.97 18.52
C ILE A 643 -10.72 39.75 19.18
N LEU A 644 -10.66 38.59 18.54
CA LEU A 644 -11.25 37.37 19.09
C LEU A 644 -10.55 36.94 20.39
N ALA A 645 -9.22 37.01 20.44
CA ALA A 645 -8.46 36.75 21.67
C ALA A 645 -8.88 37.69 22.81
N GLY A 646 -8.97 38.99 22.53
CA GLY A 646 -9.38 40.00 23.51
C GLY A 646 -10.80 39.80 24.02
N ILE A 647 -11.74 39.42 23.15
CA ILE A 647 -13.13 39.13 23.56
C ILE A 647 -13.18 37.90 24.49
N ILE A 648 -12.46 36.83 24.15
CA ILE A 648 -12.42 35.61 24.98
C ILE A 648 -11.80 35.92 26.35
N ASP A 649 -10.65 36.59 26.38
CA ASP A 649 -9.96 36.97 27.63
C ASP A 649 -10.84 37.84 28.55
N GLN A 650 -11.57 38.81 27.98
CA GLN A 650 -12.32 39.80 28.76
C GLN A 650 -13.70 39.29 29.19
N HIS A 651 -14.35 38.41 28.42
CA HIS A 651 -15.78 38.13 28.58
C HIS A 651 -16.16 36.67 28.86
N THR A 652 -15.28 35.69 28.65
CA THR A 652 -15.65 34.27 28.81
C THR A 652 -14.98 33.59 30.02
N GLY A 653 -14.03 34.26 30.68
CA GLY A 653 -13.29 33.70 31.82
C GLY A 653 -12.20 32.68 31.44
N LEU A 654 -12.09 32.37 30.15
CA LEU A 654 -11.01 31.59 29.53
C LEU A 654 -9.79 32.49 29.28
N ASN A 655 -8.63 31.89 29.02
CA ASN A 655 -7.48 32.63 28.50
C ASN A 655 -7.34 32.34 27.01
N ALA A 656 -7.03 33.33 26.19
CA ALA A 656 -6.73 33.16 24.78
C ALA A 656 -5.31 33.61 24.45
N SER A 657 -4.61 32.84 23.62
CA SER A 657 -3.29 33.16 23.11
C SER A 657 -3.29 33.13 21.58
N THR A 658 -2.32 33.81 20.96
CA THR A 658 -2.15 33.79 19.50
C THR A 658 -0.88 33.03 19.14
N ILE A 659 -0.95 32.21 18.09
CA ILE A 659 0.17 31.38 17.61
C ILE A 659 0.36 31.62 16.13
N SER A 660 1.58 31.99 15.72
CA SER A 660 1.90 32.21 14.31
C SER A 660 2.30 30.92 13.62
N LEU A 661 1.52 30.53 12.60
CA LEU A 661 1.69 29.33 11.78
C LEU A 661 1.19 29.61 10.35
N SER A 662 1.64 28.83 9.38
CA SER A 662 1.08 28.90 8.01
C SER A 662 -0.35 28.33 7.97
N ASN A 663 -1.12 28.70 6.94
CA ASN A 663 -2.50 28.23 6.77
C ASN A 663 -2.61 26.69 6.80
N ASP A 664 -1.72 26.00 6.09
CA ASP A 664 -1.68 24.53 6.05
C ASP A 664 -1.41 23.92 7.44
N GLN A 665 -0.45 24.49 8.18
CA GLN A 665 -0.11 24.06 9.54
C GLN A 665 -1.24 24.31 10.52
N VAL A 666 -1.99 25.41 10.37
CA VAL A 666 -3.16 25.71 11.21
C VAL A 666 -4.23 24.63 11.05
N PHE A 667 -4.52 24.21 9.82
CA PHE A 667 -5.47 23.12 9.57
C PHE A 667 -4.96 21.76 10.08
N GLU A 668 -3.67 21.47 9.92
CA GLU A 668 -3.05 20.27 10.47
C GLU A 668 -3.16 20.20 11.99
N GLU A 669 -2.83 21.31 12.68
CA GLU A 669 -2.93 21.40 14.14
C GLU A 669 -4.39 21.36 14.60
N MET A 670 -5.32 22.07 13.95
CA MET A 670 -6.74 21.95 14.29
C MET A 670 -7.28 20.54 14.04
N GLY A 671 -6.71 19.79 13.10
CA GLY A 671 -7.10 18.42 12.77
C GLY A 671 -6.68 17.37 13.80
N ARG A 672 -5.77 17.69 14.72
CA ARG A 672 -5.29 16.79 15.79
C ARG A 672 -6.10 17.01 17.07
N ASP A 673 -6.44 15.93 17.79
CA ASP A 673 -7.22 16.01 19.04
C ASP A 673 -6.63 16.98 20.08
N LYS A 674 -5.30 16.99 20.20
CA LYS A 674 -4.52 17.88 21.10
C LYS A 674 -3.58 18.79 20.34
N GLY A 675 -3.97 19.23 19.14
CA GLY A 675 -3.13 20.13 18.37
C GLY A 675 -2.96 21.49 19.05
N LEU A 676 -2.01 22.26 18.54
CA LEU A 676 -1.63 23.54 19.11
C LEU A 676 -2.64 24.65 18.85
N VAL A 677 -3.45 24.57 17.78
CA VAL A 677 -4.36 25.64 17.34
C VAL A 677 -5.81 25.21 17.43
N ASP A 678 -6.65 26.06 18.02
CA ASP A 678 -8.08 25.79 18.17
C ASP A 678 -8.94 26.57 17.16
N ILE A 679 -8.51 27.77 16.75
CA ILE A 679 -9.33 28.67 15.92
C ILE A 679 -8.51 29.30 14.77
N HIS A 680 -9.05 29.24 13.56
CA HIS A 680 -8.61 29.98 12.39
C HIS A 680 -9.53 31.21 12.15
N PRO A 681 -9.07 32.45 12.35
CA PRO A 681 -9.95 33.63 12.43
C PRO A 681 -10.44 34.19 11.08
N ASP A 682 -9.80 33.86 9.96
CA ASP A 682 -10.04 34.54 8.67
C ASP A 682 -9.86 33.64 7.43
N LEU A 683 -10.62 32.56 7.33
CA LEU A 683 -10.55 31.59 6.24
C LEU A 683 -11.16 32.11 4.94
N TRP A 684 -10.34 32.26 3.91
CA TRP A 684 -10.76 32.52 2.54
C TRP A 684 -11.10 31.20 1.84
N VAL A 685 -12.40 30.91 1.69
CA VAL A 685 -12.90 29.59 1.26
C VAL A 685 -12.38 29.19 -0.12
N GLU A 686 -12.36 30.12 -1.07
CA GLU A 686 -11.92 29.86 -2.44
C GLU A 686 -10.42 29.56 -2.54
N ASN A 687 -9.63 30.06 -1.59
CA ASN A 687 -8.18 29.81 -1.53
C ASN A 687 -7.85 28.48 -0.85
N SER A 688 -8.74 27.92 -0.03
CA SER A 688 -8.43 26.81 0.90
C SER A 688 -9.28 25.55 0.66
N ARG A 689 -9.73 25.32 -0.59
CA ARG A 689 -10.67 24.24 -0.93
C ARG A 689 -10.16 22.84 -0.55
N SER A 690 -8.88 22.55 -0.78
CA SER A 690 -8.26 21.26 -0.44
C SER A 690 -8.23 21.01 1.07
N LEU A 691 -7.88 22.02 1.86
CA LEU A 691 -7.86 21.97 3.33
C LEU A 691 -9.27 21.79 3.90
N ILE A 692 -10.27 22.51 3.37
CA ILE A 692 -11.67 22.36 3.77
C ILE A 692 -12.15 20.93 3.47
N ARG A 693 -11.87 20.42 2.26
CA ARG A 693 -12.24 19.06 1.89
C ARG A 693 -11.65 18.04 2.85
N ARG A 694 -10.36 18.14 3.17
CA ARG A 694 -9.66 17.22 4.08
C ARG A 694 -10.18 17.31 5.51
N TYR A 695 -10.09 18.47 6.13
CA TYR A 695 -10.28 18.59 7.58
C TYR A 695 -11.73 18.85 8.00
N VAL A 696 -12.52 19.51 7.15
CA VAL A 696 -13.93 19.79 7.43
C VAL A 696 -14.82 18.67 6.93
N THR A 697 -14.62 18.21 5.69
CA THR A 697 -15.53 17.22 5.08
C THR A 697 -15.11 15.78 5.38
N ALA A 698 -13.82 15.43 5.21
CA ALA A 698 -13.36 14.04 5.38
C ALA A 698 -13.24 13.65 6.85
N PHE A 699 -12.41 14.38 7.59
CA PHE A 699 -12.11 14.05 8.99
C PHE A 699 -13.14 14.61 9.97
N ASN A 700 -13.92 15.61 9.55
CA ASN A 700 -14.85 16.34 10.41
C ASN A 700 -14.18 16.92 11.68
N ALA A 701 -12.86 17.10 11.63
CA ALA A 701 -12.03 17.57 12.73
C ALA A 701 -12.04 19.10 12.86
N VAL A 702 -12.42 19.80 11.79
CA VAL A 702 -12.56 21.26 11.74
C VAL A 702 -13.98 21.62 11.36
N THR A 703 -14.56 22.60 12.04
CA THR A 703 -15.89 23.15 11.76
C THR A 703 -15.77 24.57 11.22
N LEU A 704 -16.56 24.89 10.19
CA LEU A 704 -16.69 26.26 9.68
C LEU A 704 -17.79 27.01 10.45
N SER A 705 -17.53 28.27 10.79
CA SER A 705 -18.54 29.15 11.38
C SER A 705 -19.70 29.41 10.42
N LYS A 706 -20.89 29.61 10.99
CA LYS A 706 -22.13 29.91 10.25
C LYS A 706 -22.10 31.29 9.59
N LYS A 707 -21.47 32.28 10.24
CA LYS A 707 -21.36 33.64 9.72
C LYS A 707 -20.19 33.72 8.75
N SER A 708 -20.44 34.34 7.60
CA SER A 708 -19.40 34.68 6.63
C SER A 708 -19.62 36.08 6.10
N VAL A 709 -18.54 36.70 5.64
CA VAL A 709 -18.57 37.96 4.89
C VAL A 709 -18.11 37.70 3.47
N LEU A 710 -18.57 38.52 2.53
CA LEU A 710 -18.19 38.41 1.13
C LEU A 710 -16.94 39.23 0.87
N GLY A 711 -15.95 38.60 0.24
CA GLY A 711 -14.74 39.23 -0.27
C GLY A 711 -14.72 39.26 -1.79
N SER A 712 -13.81 40.08 -2.31
CA SER A 712 -13.48 40.13 -3.74
C SER A 712 -11.97 40.05 -3.92
N GLN A 713 -11.51 39.47 -5.01
CA GLN A 713 -10.08 39.28 -5.32
C GLN A 713 -9.86 39.61 -6.79
N GLY A 714 -8.66 40.05 -7.16
CA GLY A 714 -8.34 40.33 -8.56
C GLY A 714 -7.11 41.17 -8.75
N LEU A 715 -7.00 41.73 -9.96
CA LEU A 715 -5.93 42.66 -10.33
C LEU A 715 -6.42 44.08 -10.08
N CYS A 716 -5.62 44.88 -9.38
CA CYS A 716 -5.83 46.31 -9.20
C CYS A 716 -4.76 47.11 -9.93
N TYR A 717 -5.08 48.38 -10.17
CA TYR A 717 -4.16 49.38 -10.69
C TYR A 717 -4.31 50.71 -9.93
N THR A 718 -3.27 51.54 -9.99
CA THR A 718 -3.35 52.94 -9.56
C THR A 718 -3.70 53.86 -10.74
N GLU A 719 -4.72 54.69 -10.59
CA GLU A 719 -5.22 55.62 -11.60
C GLU A 719 -4.89 57.07 -11.26
N TYR A 720 -3.88 57.64 -11.94
CA TYR A 720 -3.56 59.07 -11.83
C TYR A 720 -4.11 59.91 -13.00
N ASP A 721 -4.54 59.25 -14.07
CA ASP A 721 -4.93 59.88 -15.36
C ASP A 721 -6.44 59.79 -15.68
N LYS A 722 -7.30 59.41 -14.71
CA LYS A 722 -8.77 59.28 -14.87
C LYS A 722 -9.25 58.37 -16.03
N LYS A 723 -8.52 57.30 -16.32
CA LYS A 723 -8.93 56.28 -17.29
C LYS A 723 -9.17 54.92 -16.61
N THR A 724 -10.39 54.40 -16.75
CA THR A 724 -10.74 53.03 -16.38
C THR A 724 -10.00 52.00 -17.24
N LEU A 725 -9.45 50.97 -16.60
CA LEU A 725 -8.67 49.91 -17.25
C LEU A 725 -9.43 48.58 -17.28
N SER A 726 -9.44 47.92 -18.44
CA SER A 726 -9.95 46.55 -18.60
C SER A 726 -8.83 45.53 -18.84
N MET A 727 -9.10 44.24 -18.61
CA MET A 727 -8.15 43.17 -18.90
C MET A 727 -7.70 43.16 -20.37
N SER A 728 -8.57 43.55 -21.31
CA SER A 728 -8.22 43.67 -22.73
C SER A 728 -7.27 44.83 -23.03
N ASP A 729 -7.35 45.94 -22.28
CA ASP A 729 -6.44 47.07 -22.46
C ASP A 729 -5.00 46.72 -22.07
N LEU A 730 -4.84 45.81 -21.11
CA LEU A 730 -3.54 45.36 -20.60
C LEU A 730 -2.75 44.55 -21.63
N ALA A 731 -3.40 43.78 -22.50
CA ALA A 731 -2.78 42.85 -23.45
C ALA A 731 -2.13 43.54 -24.67
N THR A 732 -1.47 44.68 -24.46
CA THR A 732 -0.74 45.42 -25.49
C THR A 732 0.60 45.96 -24.94
N SER A 733 1.64 45.95 -25.77
CA SER A 733 2.96 46.51 -25.39
C SER A 733 2.88 48.00 -25.01
N LYS A 734 1.98 48.78 -25.65
CA LYS A 734 1.77 50.19 -25.32
C LYS A 734 1.30 50.40 -23.87
N THR A 735 0.36 49.58 -23.40
CA THR A 735 -0.11 49.65 -22.01
C THR A 735 0.94 49.09 -21.06
N ALA A 736 1.57 47.97 -21.42
CA ALA A 736 2.60 47.35 -20.60
C ALA A 736 3.79 48.26 -20.30
N ASN A 737 4.26 49.02 -21.30
CA ASN A 737 5.34 49.99 -21.12
C ASN A 737 5.02 51.09 -20.10
N LYS A 738 3.74 51.37 -19.81
CA LYS A 738 3.39 52.32 -18.75
C LYS A 738 3.70 51.78 -17.36
N TYR A 739 3.66 50.47 -17.21
CA TYR A 739 3.90 49.77 -15.95
C TYR A 739 5.28 49.12 -15.89
N ASP A 740 6.18 49.41 -16.84
CA ASP A 740 7.57 48.95 -16.84
C ASP A 740 8.38 49.79 -15.85
N LEU A 741 8.40 49.34 -14.60
CA LEU A 741 9.13 49.97 -13.51
C LEU A 741 10.60 49.51 -13.48
N SER A 742 10.92 48.41 -14.17
CA SER A 742 12.25 47.81 -14.26
C SER A 742 13.08 48.28 -15.46
N GLY A 743 12.45 48.92 -16.45
CA GLY A 743 13.08 49.45 -17.66
C GLY A 743 13.47 48.36 -18.67
N ASN A 744 12.86 47.18 -18.62
CA ASN A 744 13.23 46.03 -19.45
C ASN A 744 12.31 45.81 -20.67
N GLY A 745 11.37 46.72 -20.92
CA GLY A 745 10.43 46.66 -22.03
C GLY A 745 9.19 45.79 -21.77
N LYS A 746 9.01 45.29 -20.55
CA LYS A 746 7.80 44.59 -20.09
C LYS A 746 7.23 45.28 -18.85
N GLY A 747 5.91 45.31 -18.74
CA GLY A 747 5.26 45.85 -17.55
C GLY A 747 5.49 44.97 -16.31
N ASP A 748 5.37 45.53 -15.12
CA ASP A 748 5.60 44.81 -13.87
C ASP A 748 4.28 44.64 -13.10
N ILE A 749 3.94 43.39 -12.75
CA ILE A 749 2.76 43.05 -11.94
C ILE A 749 3.20 42.31 -10.69
N TRP A 750 2.83 42.80 -9.50
CA TRP A 750 2.95 42.00 -8.28
C TRP A 750 1.76 41.04 -8.16
N VAL A 751 2.01 39.73 -8.09
CA VAL A 751 0.95 38.70 -8.09
C VAL A 751 0.64 38.14 -6.69
N GLY A 752 1.37 38.57 -5.68
CA GLY A 752 1.18 38.16 -4.28
C GLY A 752 2.46 37.64 -3.61
N ALA A 753 2.34 37.27 -2.33
CA ALA A 753 3.42 36.68 -1.55
C ALA A 753 3.57 35.17 -1.82
N ASN A 754 4.77 34.63 -1.62
CA ASN A 754 5.05 33.21 -1.92
C ASN A 754 4.25 32.22 -1.05
N SER A 755 3.87 32.64 0.17
CA SER A 755 3.06 31.86 1.12
C SER A 755 1.58 31.78 0.75
N TRP A 756 1.10 32.61 -0.17
CA TRP A 756 -0.34 32.70 -0.47
C TRP A 756 -0.75 31.77 -1.60
N GLU A 757 -1.79 30.97 -1.36
CA GLU A 757 -2.35 30.10 -2.41
C GLU A 757 -2.90 30.90 -3.59
N SER A 758 -3.39 32.13 -3.35
CA SER A 758 -3.87 33.01 -4.41
C SER A 758 -2.79 33.42 -5.40
N THR A 759 -1.51 33.44 -5.01
CA THR A 759 -0.40 33.89 -5.87
C THR A 759 -0.27 33.02 -7.11
N LYS A 760 -0.27 31.70 -6.92
CA LYS A 760 -0.17 30.74 -8.03
C LYS A 760 -1.44 30.76 -8.91
N ILE A 761 -2.60 30.92 -8.28
CA ILE A 761 -3.89 31.05 -8.99
C ILE A 761 -3.88 32.32 -9.86
N GLU A 762 -3.42 33.44 -9.31
CA GLU A 762 -3.40 34.72 -10.01
C GLU A 762 -2.43 34.70 -11.19
N GLN A 763 -1.21 34.16 -11.03
CA GLN A 763 -0.27 33.99 -12.13
C GLN A 763 -0.90 33.25 -13.30
N ARG A 764 -1.56 32.11 -13.03
CA ARG A 764 -2.24 31.33 -14.06
C ARG A 764 -3.41 32.10 -14.66
N ARG A 765 -4.20 32.78 -13.84
CA ARG A 765 -5.33 33.60 -14.31
C ARG A 765 -4.85 34.69 -15.26
N LEU A 766 -3.81 35.44 -14.92
CA LEU A 766 -3.26 36.50 -15.77
C LEU A 766 -2.63 35.94 -17.06
N SER A 767 -1.95 34.80 -17.00
CA SER A 767 -1.46 34.10 -18.20
C SER A 767 -2.58 33.64 -19.13
N SER A 768 -3.76 33.28 -18.62
CA SER A 768 -4.92 32.96 -19.47
C SER A 768 -5.49 34.17 -20.23
N TYR A 769 -5.15 35.39 -19.82
CA TYR A 769 -5.38 36.62 -20.56
C TYR A 769 -4.24 36.97 -21.54
N GLY A 770 -3.17 36.16 -21.61
CA GLY A 770 -2.00 36.39 -22.45
C GLY A 770 -1.06 37.49 -21.94
N LEU A 771 -1.16 37.85 -20.66
CA LEU A 771 -0.37 38.96 -20.09
C LEU A 771 1.09 38.60 -19.85
N ASP A 772 1.44 37.33 -19.74
CA ASP A 772 2.82 36.83 -19.61
C ASP A 772 3.73 37.18 -20.81
N THR A 773 3.11 37.43 -21.96
CA THR A 773 3.82 37.95 -23.15
C THR A 773 4.33 39.37 -22.92
N TYR A 774 3.60 40.21 -22.17
CA TYR A 774 3.84 41.65 -22.04
C TYR A 774 4.32 42.08 -20.66
N TYR A 775 4.11 41.27 -19.63
CA TYR A 775 4.41 41.62 -18.24
C TYR A 775 5.29 40.58 -17.55
N ASN A 776 6.07 41.03 -16.57
CA ASN A 776 6.77 40.19 -15.61
C ASN A 776 5.90 40.06 -14.34
N TYR A 777 5.76 38.83 -13.84
CA TYR A 777 5.06 38.57 -12.59
C TYR A 777 6.06 38.49 -11.44
N HIS A 778 5.90 39.39 -10.48
CA HIS A 778 6.77 39.49 -9.31
C HIS A 778 6.11 38.85 -8.09
N ILE A 779 6.88 38.00 -7.41
CA ILE A 779 6.50 37.37 -6.14
C ILE A 779 7.51 37.85 -5.09
N PHE A 780 7.00 38.59 -4.12
CA PHE A 780 7.72 39.00 -2.92
C PHE A 780 6.72 39.30 -1.81
N ASP A 781 7.20 39.41 -0.58
CA ASP A 781 6.34 39.53 0.60
C ASP A 781 5.48 40.80 0.59
N SER A 782 4.31 40.74 1.24
CA SER A 782 3.34 41.84 1.30
C SER A 782 3.96 43.13 1.86
N GLU A 783 4.90 43.04 2.81
CA GLU A 783 5.61 44.20 3.35
C GLU A 783 6.47 44.90 2.27
N THR A 784 7.21 44.12 1.48
CA THR A 784 8.01 44.66 0.36
C THR A 784 7.11 45.32 -0.67
N PHE A 785 5.94 44.72 -0.97
CA PHE A 785 4.95 45.33 -1.84
C PHE A 785 4.47 46.68 -1.33
N LYS A 786 4.09 46.77 -0.05
CA LYS A 786 3.60 48.02 0.55
C LYS A 786 4.64 49.13 0.48
N MET A 787 5.92 48.83 0.76
CA MET A 787 7.01 49.79 0.62
C MET A 787 7.14 50.32 -0.82
N LEU A 788 7.07 49.43 -1.81
CA LEU A 788 7.15 49.81 -3.23
C LEU A 788 5.91 50.58 -3.68
N PHE A 789 4.73 50.18 -3.21
CA PHE A 789 3.47 50.84 -3.48
C PHE A 789 3.46 52.29 -2.96
N GLU A 790 3.87 52.52 -1.71
CA GLU A 790 3.95 53.88 -1.16
C GLU A 790 5.01 54.73 -1.87
N ARG A 791 6.17 54.16 -2.20
CA ARG A 791 7.17 54.84 -3.03
C ARG A 791 6.59 55.25 -4.39
N ASN A 792 5.87 54.35 -5.05
CA ASN A 792 5.27 54.62 -6.36
C ASN A 792 4.17 55.67 -6.25
N LYS A 793 3.34 55.63 -5.20
CA LYS A 793 2.31 56.62 -4.89
C LYS A 793 2.89 58.02 -4.68
N GLN A 794 3.95 58.16 -3.89
CA GLN A 794 4.63 59.45 -3.68
C GLN A 794 5.17 60.04 -4.99
N ASN A 795 5.63 59.18 -5.90
CA ASN A 795 6.17 59.58 -7.20
C ASN A 795 5.12 59.60 -8.33
N LYS A 796 3.84 59.33 -8.02
CA LYS A 796 2.75 59.18 -9.01
C LYS A 796 3.07 58.20 -10.14
N LEU A 797 3.81 57.14 -9.83
CA LEU A 797 4.12 56.06 -10.76
C LEU A 797 2.97 55.05 -10.80
N PRO A 798 2.50 54.65 -11.99
CA PRO A 798 1.43 53.67 -12.12
C PRO A 798 1.91 52.29 -11.64
N SER A 799 1.03 51.56 -10.94
CA SER A 799 1.32 50.21 -10.42
C SER A 799 0.20 49.25 -10.82
N LEU A 800 0.55 47.98 -11.09
CA LEU A 800 -0.37 46.86 -11.25
C LEU A 800 -0.06 45.79 -10.21
N PHE A 801 -1.08 45.30 -9.52
CA PHE A 801 -0.86 44.38 -8.41
C PHE A 801 -2.12 43.57 -8.07
N PHE A 802 -1.92 42.35 -7.57
CA PHE A 802 -2.97 41.55 -6.98
C PHE A 802 -3.52 42.25 -5.73
N CYS A 803 -4.84 42.32 -5.62
CA CYS A 803 -5.54 42.96 -4.53
C CYS A 803 -6.77 42.13 -4.13
N TYR A 804 -7.22 42.32 -2.90
CA TYR A 804 -8.40 41.69 -2.36
C TYR A 804 -9.15 42.67 -1.46
N GLN A 805 -10.48 42.60 -1.44
CA GLN A 805 -11.33 43.40 -0.58
C GLN A 805 -11.99 42.48 0.46
N PRO A 806 -11.98 42.82 1.76
CA PRO A 806 -11.48 44.06 2.37
C PRO A 806 -9.95 44.12 2.53
N ASP A 807 -9.34 45.26 2.19
CA ASP A 807 -7.92 45.58 2.45
C ASP A 807 -7.73 47.11 2.65
N GLY A 808 -6.67 47.52 3.37
CA GLY A 808 -6.39 48.93 3.67
C GLY A 808 -6.04 49.76 2.43
N ILE A 809 -5.50 49.12 1.40
CA ILE A 809 -5.12 49.77 0.14
C ILE A 809 -6.28 50.48 -0.57
N PHE A 810 -7.52 50.10 -0.29
CA PHE A 810 -8.73 50.72 -0.85
C PHE A 810 -9.13 52.04 -0.18
N ASN A 811 -8.43 52.48 0.88
CA ASN A 811 -8.55 53.84 1.39
C ASN A 811 -7.89 54.88 0.46
N ASN A 812 -7.11 54.43 -0.52
CA ASN A 812 -6.56 55.28 -1.57
C ASN A 812 -7.55 55.39 -2.74
N ASP A 813 -8.13 56.57 -2.94
CA ASP A 813 -9.07 56.86 -4.03
C ASP A 813 -8.53 56.58 -5.44
N ASN A 814 -7.21 56.43 -5.61
CA ASN A 814 -6.60 56.09 -6.90
C ASN A 814 -6.52 54.59 -7.16
N VAL A 815 -6.88 53.72 -6.21
CA VAL A 815 -6.79 52.26 -6.37
C VAL A 815 -8.12 51.71 -6.87
N HIS A 816 -8.09 51.04 -8.02
CA HIS A 816 -9.29 50.45 -8.62
C HIS A 816 -9.02 49.03 -9.10
N PHE A 817 -10.05 48.19 -9.05
CA PHE A 817 -10.03 46.90 -9.74
C PHE A 817 -9.96 47.09 -11.25
N VAL A 818 -9.13 46.29 -11.91
CA VAL A 818 -9.16 46.16 -13.37
C VAL A 818 -10.45 45.44 -13.76
N ASN A 819 -11.19 46.03 -14.69
CA ASN A 819 -12.43 45.43 -15.20
C ASN A 819 -12.12 44.12 -15.95
N ALA A 820 -12.52 43.00 -15.35
CA ALA A 820 -12.39 41.66 -15.92
C ALA A 820 -13.70 41.20 -16.55
N LEU A 821 -13.63 40.11 -17.32
CA LEU A 821 -14.81 39.42 -17.85
C LEU A 821 -15.65 38.83 -16.71
N GLU A 822 -16.94 38.60 -16.96
CA GLU A 822 -17.82 37.91 -16.03
C GLU A 822 -17.24 36.54 -15.63
N HIS A 823 -17.45 36.15 -14.38
CA HIS A 823 -16.88 34.92 -13.83
C HIS A 823 -17.42 33.69 -14.56
N ASN A 824 -16.53 32.85 -15.08
CA ASN A 824 -16.85 31.59 -15.71
C ASN A 824 -16.29 30.41 -14.89
N GLU A 825 -17.17 29.65 -14.25
CA GLU A 825 -16.79 28.55 -13.35
C GLU A 825 -15.97 27.46 -14.06
N LYS A 826 -16.25 27.18 -15.35
CA LYS A 826 -15.54 26.16 -16.12
C LYS A 826 -14.10 26.58 -16.39
N GLN A 827 -13.88 27.84 -16.76
CA GLN A 827 -12.54 28.40 -16.94
C GLN A 827 -11.81 28.52 -15.61
N TRP A 828 -12.52 28.90 -14.55
CA TRP A 828 -11.98 28.97 -13.20
C TRP A 828 -11.41 27.62 -12.75
N LYS A 829 -12.17 26.53 -12.94
CA LYS A 829 -11.72 25.15 -12.66
C LYS A 829 -10.45 24.77 -13.43
N GLN A 830 -10.27 25.26 -14.66
CA GLN A 830 -9.04 25.04 -15.43
C GLN A 830 -7.84 25.85 -14.90
N ILE A 831 -8.09 27.04 -14.36
CA ILE A 831 -7.06 27.91 -13.79
C ILE A 831 -6.55 27.35 -12.46
N ILE A 832 -7.45 26.97 -11.54
CA ILE A 832 -7.07 26.46 -10.22
C ILE A 832 -6.49 25.04 -10.28
N ASN A 833 -6.75 24.28 -11.35
CA ASN A 833 -6.11 22.98 -11.57
C ASN A 833 -4.79 23.16 -12.32
N TYR A 834 -3.68 23.00 -11.61
CA TYR A 834 -2.33 23.19 -12.14
C TYR A 834 -1.96 22.25 -13.31
N LYS A 835 -2.61 21.08 -13.42
CA LYS A 835 -2.37 20.10 -14.49
C LYS A 835 -3.10 20.44 -15.79
N ASN A 836 -4.17 21.22 -15.71
CA ASN A 836 -4.94 21.60 -16.90
C ASN A 836 -4.18 22.62 -17.75
N LYS A 837 -4.34 22.52 -19.07
CA LYS A 837 -3.92 23.57 -19.99
C LYS A 837 -4.69 24.85 -19.65
N LEU A 838 -3.96 25.97 -19.62
CA LEU A 838 -4.56 27.29 -19.41
C LEU A 838 -5.69 27.53 -20.43
N PRO A 839 -6.84 28.09 -19.99
CA PRO A 839 -7.91 28.43 -20.92
C PRO A 839 -7.42 29.50 -21.92
N LYS A 840 -7.96 29.46 -23.14
CA LYS A 840 -7.62 30.43 -24.19
C LYS A 840 -8.12 31.86 -23.89
N THR A 841 -9.08 31.98 -22.99
CA THR A 841 -9.62 33.25 -22.51
C THR A 841 -9.69 33.21 -20.99
N GLY A 842 -9.27 34.29 -20.34
CA GLY A 842 -9.29 34.38 -18.89
C GLY A 842 -10.67 34.69 -18.31
N THR A 843 -10.80 34.49 -17.00
CA THR A 843 -12.00 34.79 -16.20
C THR A 843 -11.64 35.67 -14.99
N SER A 844 -12.63 36.38 -14.44
CA SER A 844 -12.53 37.03 -13.14
C SER A 844 -12.47 36.00 -12.00
N TRP A 845 -11.98 36.45 -10.83
CA TRP A 845 -12.12 35.70 -9.58
C TRP A 845 -13.59 35.53 -9.19
N PRO A 846 -13.96 34.41 -8.56
CA PRO A 846 -15.29 34.27 -7.97
C PRO A 846 -15.45 35.21 -6.77
N GLN A 847 -16.69 35.56 -6.46
CA GLN A 847 -16.97 36.16 -5.16
C GLN A 847 -16.70 35.13 -4.06
N THR A 848 -15.85 35.47 -3.11
CA THR A 848 -15.33 34.52 -2.11
C THR A 848 -16.00 34.73 -0.76
N LYS A 849 -16.27 33.63 -0.05
CA LYS A 849 -16.72 33.69 1.35
C LYS A 849 -15.50 33.70 2.26
N ILE A 850 -15.51 34.63 3.20
CA ILE A 850 -14.53 34.73 4.28
C ILE A 850 -15.24 34.35 5.57
N THR A 851 -14.79 33.29 6.23
CA THR A 851 -15.40 32.74 7.45
C THR A 851 -14.34 32.43 8.50
N MET A 852 -14.76 32.09 9.71
CA MET A 852 -13.88 31.48 10.72
C MET A 852 -13.95 29.95 10.62
N ALA A 853 -12.87 29.27 10.96
CA ALA A 853 -12.90 27.84 11.22
C ALA A 853 -12.37 27.54 12.63
N TYR A 854 -12.79 26.44 13.24
CA TYR A 854 -12.33 26.04 14.57
C TYR A 854 -12.29 24.51 14.70
N ARG A 855 -11.45 23.98 15.58
CA ARG A 855 -11.40 22.54 15.88
C ARG A 855 -12.77 22.06 16.38
N SER A 856 -13.32 21.01 15.77
CA SER A 856 -14.65 20.50 16.10
C SER A 856 -14.78 20.10 17.57
N SER A 857 -13.74 19.52 18.17
CA SER A 857 -13.73 19.12 19.59
C SER A 857 -13.64 20.29 20.57
N LEU A 858 -13.26 21.50 20.13
CA LEU A 858 -13.19 22.69 20.98
C LEU A 858 -14.51 22.94 21.72
N LEU A 859 -15.64 22.75 21.02
CA LEU A 859 -16.94 22.98 21.60
C LEU A 859 -17.37 21.88 22.57
N ASN A 860 -16.70 20.72 22.64
CA ASN A 860 -16.98 19.71 23.67
C ASN A 860 -16.44 20.13 25.04
N GLU A 861 -15.35 20.91 25.05
CA GLU A 861 -14.70 21.40 26.26
C GLU A 861 -15.20 22.80 26.65
N HIS A 862 -15.52 23.63 25.65
CA HIS A 862 -15.87 25.05 25.82
C HIS A 862 -17.18 25.41 25.10
N HIS A 863 -18.30 24.84 25.56
CA HIS A 863 -19.63 25.08 24.97
C HIS A 863 -20.01 26.58 24.94
N GLU A 864 -19.55 27.37 25.90
CA GLU A 864 -19.77 28.81 26.01
C GLU A 864 -19.22 29.61 24.81
N LEU A 865 -18.23 29.09 24.09
CA LEU A 865 -17.68 29.74 22.90
C LEU A 865 -18.60 29.62 21.68
N LYS A 866 -19.52 28.64 21.65
CA LYS A 866 -20.31 28.33 20.47
C LYS A 866 -21.05 29.54 19.91
N THR A 867 -21.73 30.30 20.76
CA THR A 867 -22.51 31.46 20.33
C THR A 867 -21.61 32.55 19.77
N LEU A 868 -20.45 32.79 20.40
CA LEU A 868 -19.45 33.73 19.91
C LEU A 868 -18.91 33.32 18.54
N LEU A 869 -18.44 32.07 18.40
CA LEU A 869 -17.82 31.59 17.16
C LEU A 869 -18.83 31.54 16.00
N ASP A 870 -20.09 31.20 16.25
CA ASP A 870 -21.16 31.19 15.23
C ASP A 870 -21.56 32.60 14.77
N ASN A 871 -21.37 33.62 15.61
CA ASN A 871 -21.85 35.00 15.35
C ASN A 871 -20.75 36.01 15.00
N PHE A 872 -19.49 35.73 15.35
CA PHE A 872 -18.36 36.62 15.15
C PHE A 872 -18.21 37.00 13.67
N SER A 873 -18.24 38.30 13.39
CA SER A 873 -18.13 38.83 12.04
C SER A 873 -17.80 40.31 12.05
N ILE A 874 -16.65 40.68 11.52
CA ILE A 874 -16.28 42.09 11.33
C ILE A 874 -16.76 42.53 9.95
N SER A 875 -17.44 43.68 9.86
CA SER A 875 -17.88 44.24 8.59
C SER A 875 -16.68 44.70 7.76
N ASN A 876 -16.82 44.68 6.43
CA ASN A 876 -15.75 45.12 5.54
C ASN A 876 -15.38 46.59 5.79
N GLU A 877 -16.33 47.46 6.10
CA GLU A 877 -16.09 48.89 6.41
C GLU A 877 -15.24 49.09 7.67
N ASP A 878 -15.60 48.42 8.78
CA ASP A 878 -14.83 48.47 10.03
C ASP A 878 -13.41 47.92 9.79
N LEU A 879 -13.32 46.82 9.04
CA LEU A 879 -12.06 46.14 8.78
C LEU A 879 -11.12 46.96 7.88
N ILE A 880 -11.64 47.60 6.83
CA ILE A 880 -10.86 48.50 5.96
C ILE A 880 -10.30 49.67 6.78
N THR A 881 -11.11 50.26 7.65
CA THR A 881 -10.68 51.38 8.51
C THR A 881 -9.53 50.96 9.44
N MET A 882 -9.63 49.80 10.08
CA MET A 882 -8.57 49.26 10.93
C MET A 882 -7.32 48.89 10.11
N LEU A 883 -7.49 48.33 8.92
CA LEU A 883 -6.37 47.98 8.04
C LEU A 883 -5.61 49.22 7.55
N ALA A 884 -6.31 50.30 7.24
CA ALA A 884 -5.69 51.58 6.90
C ALA A 884 -4.87 52.14 8.08
N SER A 885 -5.39 52.04 9.31
CA SER A 885 -4.65 52.42 10.54
C SER A 885 -3.33 51.64 10.68
N ILE A 886 -3.32 50.33 10.37
CA ILE A 886 -2.10 49.52 10.38
C ILE A 886 -1.11 49.97 9.30
N GLU A 887 -1.58 50.34 8.12
CA GLU A 887 -0.73 50.85 7.04
C GLU A 887 -0.06 52.18 7.37
N GLU A 888 -0.68 52.99 8.23
CA GLU A 888 -0.11 54.21 8.79
C GLU A 888 0.93 53.95 9.91
N GLY A 889 1.17 52.69 10.26
CA GLY A 889 2.20 52.25 11.21
C GLY A 889 1.68 51.85 12.59
N ASN A 890 0.37 51.78 12.81
CA ASN A 890 -0.20 51.27 14.06
C ASN A 890 -0.10 49.75 14.15
N SER A 891 -0.01 49.20 15.37
CA SER A 891 0.00 47.75 15.57
C SER A 891 -1.42 47.17 15.46
N ALA A 892 -1.54 45.96 14.89
CA ALA A 892 -2.82 45.25 14.81
C ALA A 892 -3.45 44.98 16.19
N GLN A 893 -2.61 44.77 17.21
CA GLN A 893 -3.05 44.52 18.58
C GLN A 893 -3.65 45.78 19.23
N ASP A 894 -3.04 46.95 19.02
CA ASP A 894 -3.56 48.21 19.55
C ASP A 894 -4.88 48.59 18.88
N GLU A 895 -4.98 48.38 17.56
CA GLU A 895 -6.21 48.66 16.82
C GLU A 895 -7.34 47.71 17.24
N ALA A 896 -7.04 46.42 17.42
CA ALA A 896 -7.99 45.45 17.97
C ALA A 896 -8.52 45.88 19.34
N LYS A 897 -7.65 46.36 20.23
CA LYS A 897 -8.03 46.84 21.57
C LYS A 897 -8.95 48.07 21.49
N LYS A 898 -8.59 49.06 20.68
CA LYS A 898 -9.44 50.26 20.45
C LYS A 898 -10.80 49.87 19.88
N TRP A 899 -10.84 48.90 18.97
CA TRP A 899 -12.07 48.42 18.37
C TRP A 899 -12.95 47.73 19.43
N ILE A 900 -12.39 46.86 20.27
CA ILE A 900 -13.13 46.20 21.36
C ILE A 900 -13.79 47.24 22.29
N GLU A 901 -13.02 48.22 22.78
CA GLU A 901 -13.49 49.26 23.70
C GLU A 901 -14.67 50.06 23.14
N LYS A 902 -14.72 50.25 21.81
CA LYS A 902 -15.79 51.00 21.12
C LYS A 902 -17.01 50.16 20.74
N ASN A 903 -16.91 48.83 20.74
CA ASN A 903 -17.91 47.93 20.15
C ASN A 903 -18.57 46.97 21.17
N ASN A 904 -18.59 47.31 22.47
CA ASN A 904 -19.15 46.48 23.54
C ASN A 904 -20.56 45.93 23.25
N GLN A 905 -21.46 46.75 22.68
CA GLN A 905 -22.82 46.28 22.34
C GLN A 905 -22.77 45.13 21.32
N LYS A 906 -22.00 45.30 20.23
CA LYS A 906 -21.84 44.29 19.16
C LYS A 906 -21.22 43.00 19.72
N ILE A 907 -20.25 43.13 20.63
CA ILE A 907 -19.62 41.99 21.31
C ILE A 907 -20.65 41.23 22.17
N LEU A 908 -21.49 41.93 22.93
CA LEU A 908 -22.58 41.33 23.69
C LEU A 908 -23.59 40.60 22.78
N GLU A 909 -23.91 41.15 21.61
CA GLU A 909 -24.78 40.47 20.64
C GLU A 909 -24.14 39.16 20.14
N TRP A 910 -22.82 39.11 19.94
CA TRP A 910 -22.13 37.88 19.54
C TRP A 910 -22.06 36.84 20.67
N LEU A 911 -21.85 37.28 21.91
CA LEU A 911 -21.79 36.39 23.07
C LEU A 911 -23.16 35.80 23.42
N THR A 912 -24.23 36.57 23.24
CA THR A 912 -25.59 36.19 23.66
C THR A 912 -26.49 35.69 22.53
N GLY A 913 -26.20 36.06 21.28
CA GLY A 913 -27.03 35.77 20.11
C GLY A 913 -28.29 36.64 19.98
N PHE A 914 -28.50 37.61 20.89
CA PHE A 914 -29.64 38.53 20.84
C PHE A 914 -29.23 39.87 20.28
N LYS A 915 -30.06 40.44 19.39
CA LYS A 915 -29.90 41.85 18.96
C LYS A 915 -30.39 42.77 20.05
N LEU A 916 -29.55 43.70 20.50
CA LEU A 916 -29.89 44.69 21.51
C LEU A 916 -30.51 45.89 20.79
N SER A 917 -31.80 46.13 20.99
CA SER A 917 -32.47 47.34 20.46
C SER A 917 -31.88 48.57 21.12
N VAL A 918 -31.46 49.55 20.32
CA VAL A 918 -31.04 50.87 20.79
C VAL A 918 -32.18 51.46 21.62
N LEU A 919 -31.98 51.58 22.94
CA LEU A 919 -32.74 52.54 23.73
C LEU A 919 -32.31 53.91 23.20
N LYS A 920 -33.19 54.52 22.39
CA LYS A 920 -33.07 55.94 22.07
C LYS A 920 -33.29 56.68 23.39
N ASP A 921 -32.23 57.27 23.93
CA ASP A 921 -32.35 58.33 24.92
C ASP A 921 -33.14 59.52 24.35
#